data_AF-A0A950I4X6-F1
#
_entry.id   AF-A0A950I4X6-F1
#
_cell.length_a   1.000
_cell.length_b   1.000
_cell.length_c   1.000
_cell.angle_alpha   90.00
_cell.angle_beta   90.00
_cell.angle_gamma   90.00
#
_symmetry.space_group_name_H-M   'P 1'
#
loop_
_entity.id
_entity.type
_entity.pdbx_description
1 polymer ?
#
loop_
_entity_poly.entity_id
_entity_poly.type
_entity_poly.pdbx_seq_one_letter_code
_entity_poly.pdbx_strand_id
1 'polypeptide(L)'
;LNNADKGVRIQDNFYLHVNGTWIKNTQIPADRSSWGAFDELIDSTLPQLRGIIEDAAKDGAATPGSDAQKIGDLYASFMDEGKLEELGAKPLAPEFARVAALKSKSEIPALLAHFGEVGIGTPYGAGVHLDNKDSTRYVIDFVQSGLGLPDRDYYLKNDAKLKNARIKYQEHIVKMFTLLGDHDAQKKAKDILKLETGLARVCWTKVQNRDPQKTYNKEPIVRLNRLTPGYDWKPYLDAIGVTGKVDYVIVSQPSFMSGFAKLLQSTPLPVWQEYLDWQVLSSNAALLSKAFDQENFAFNGTVLQGVPQQLPRWKRGVNLEEGAVGEALGKLYVAKYFPPENKARMEKLVGNLLAAFRQSVDTLDWMSPQTKEAAKAKLAAFTPKIGYPDKWRDYSSLTIARDDLYGNMERAAVFEFRRNVNKLGKPVDRSEWGMTPQTVNAYYNPEMNEIVFPAAILQKPFFNPDADDAVNYGGIGAVIGHEISHGFDDQGAQYDGQGNLHDWWTKDDKKNFAAKTRALVKQYDSYEPLPGYHVNGDLTLGENIADNSGLAIAYKAYKISLEGKEAPVIDGFSGFQRFYLGFGQIWSDKERDDAMLLLLKTDPHAPGAVRANGTVKNQPGFYEAFGVKPGDAMYLKPEDRVIIW
;
A
#
# COMPACT_ATOMS: atom_id res chain seq x y z
N LEU A 1 13.19 -17.82 19.77
CA LEU A 1 12.90 -18.34 21.13
C LEU A 1 13.08 -17.30 22.25
N ASN A 2 14.09 -16.42 22.19
CA ASN A 2 14.29 -15.38 23.23
C ASN A 2 13.12 -14.37 23.35
N ASN A 3 12.36 -14.17 22.27
CA ASN A 3 11.19 -13.30 22.23
C ASN A 3 9.91 -13.92 22.83
N ALA A 4 9.93 -15.22 23.10
CA ALA A 4 8.75 -15.97 23.55
C ALA A 4 8.43 -15.70 25.03
N ASP A 5 7.14 -15.62 25.35
CA ASP A 5 6.65 -15.62 26.74
C ASP A 5 6.22 -17.03 27.13
N LYS A 6 7.10 -17.73 27.85
CA LYS A 6 6.84 -19.10 28.32
C LYS A 6 5.74 -19.18 29.40
N GLY A 7 5.34 -18.05 29.99
CA GLY A 7 4.24 -17.96 30.95
C GLY A 7 2.86 -18.00 30.28
N VAL A 8 2.80 -17.74 28.97
CA VAL A 8 1.58 -17.84 28.17
C VAL A 8 1.59 -19.19 27.46
N ARG A 9 0.52 -19.98 27.59
CA ARG A 9 0.38 -21.23 26.83
C ARG A 9 0.11 -20.93 25.36
N ILE A 10 0.78 -21.64 24.47
CA ILE A 10 0.58 -21.48 23.01
C ILE A 10 -0.86 -21.82 22.58
N GLN A 11 -1.53 -22.70 23.34
CA GLN A 11 -2.93 -23.07 23.12
C GLN A 11 -3.92 -21.99 23.58
N ASP A 12 -3.47 -21.03 24.40
CA ASP A 12 -4.34 -19.95 24.93
C ASP A 12 -4.11 -18.64 24.17
N ASN A 13 -2.87 -18.31 23.81
CA ASN A 13 -2.57 -17.16 22.96
C ASN A 13 -1.26 -17.40 22.21
N PHE A 14 -1.37 -17.79 20.94
CA PHE A 14 -0.22 -18.10 20.09
C PHE A 14 0.70 -16.88 19.92
N TYR A 15 0.13 -15.71 19.60
CA TYR A 15 0.88 -14.48 19.41
C TYR A 15 1.73 -14.11 20.63
N LEU A 16 1.12 -14.05 21.81
CA LEU A 16 1.85 -13.71 23.03
C LEU A 16 2.81 -14.81 23.49
N HIS A 17 2.51 -16.08 23.21
CA HIS A 17 3.51 -17.13 23.46
C HIS A 17 4.77 -16.91 22.63
N VAL A 18 4.64 -16.59 21.34
CA VAL A 18 5.79 -16.43 20.43
C VAL A 18 6.52 -15.09 20.63
N ASN A 19 5.79 -14.01 20.90
CA ASN A 19 6.30 -12.64 20.86
C ASN A 19 6.18 -11.89 22.20
N GLY A 20 5.58 -12.48 23.24
CA GLY A 20 5.19 -11.75 24.45
C GLY A 20 6.34 -11.12 25.23
N THR A 21 7.52 -11.75 25.25
CA THR A 21 8.71 -11.13 25.86
C THR A 21 9.21 -9.97 25.03
N TRP A 22 9.18 -10.07 23.69
CA TRP A 22 9.51 -8.96 22.80
C TRP A 22 8.50 -7.81 22.97
N ILE A 23 7.20 -8.07 23.02
CA ILE A 23 6.17 -7.02 23.22
C ILE A 23 6.37 -6.25 24.53
N LYS A 24 6.74 -6.95 25.61
CA LYS A 24 7.02 -6.35 26.92
C LYS A 24 8.26 -5.46 26.91
N ASN A 25 9.33 -5.92 26.24
CA ASN A 25 10.64 -5.26 26.29
C ASN A 25 10.86 -4.22 25.19
N THR A 26 10.14 -4.34 24.08
CA THR A 26 10.29 -3.45 22.92
C THR A 26 9.59 -2.13 23.17
N GLN A 27 10.34 -1.04 23.00
CA GLN A 27 9.82 0.31 22.95
C GLN A 27 9.66 0.72 21.50
N ILE A 28 8.50 1.25 21.12
CA ILE A 28 8.31 1.86 19.81
C ILE A 28 9.23 3.08 19.75
N PRO A 29 10.18 3.17 18.81
CA PRO A 29 11.03 4.34 18.66
C PRO A 29 10.23 5.64 18.60
N ALA A 30 10.79 6.72 19.12
CA ALA A 30 10.10 8.00 19.19
C ALA A 30 9.81 8.58 17.80
N ASP A 31 10.49 8.12 16.76
CA ASP A 31 10.29 8.51 15.37
C ASP A 31 9.36 7.58 14.58
N ARG A 32 8.67 6.65 15.26
CA ARG A 32 7.79 5.64 14.66
C ARG A 32 6.41 5.56 15.32
N SER A 33 5.42 5.18 14.53
CA SER A 33 4.03 4.89 14.94
C SER A 33 3.85 3.43 15.34
N SER A 34 4.60 2.54 14.71
CA SER A 34 4.70 1.11 15.00
C SER A 34 6.16 0.70 15.11
N TRP A 35 6.40 -0.49 15.67
CA TRP A 35 7.68 -1.15 15.55
C TRP A 35 7.43 -2.65 15.50
N GLY A 36 7.98 -3.31 14.49
CA GLY A 36 7.84 -4.74 14.26
C GLY A 36 8.85 -5.30 13.28
N ALA A 37 8.66 -6.56 12.88
CA ALA A 37 9.57 -7.27 11.97
C ALA A 37 9.80 -6.54 10.63
N PHE A 38 8.75 -5.93 10.07
CA PHE A 38 8.85 -5.10 8.86
C PHE A 38 9.64 -3.82 9.12
N ASP A 39 9.35 -3.11 10.21
CA ASP A 39 10.06 -1.87 10.58
C ASP A 39 11.55 -2.12 10.86
N GLU A 40 11.89 -3.21 11.55
CA GLU A 40 13.25 -3.62 11.83
C GLU A 40 14.04 -3.89 10.53
N LEU A 41 13.42 -4.57 9.57
CA LEU A 41 14.04 -4.84 8.27
C LEU A 41 14.24 -3.53 7.48
N ILE A 42 13.21 -2.68 7.39
CA ILE A 42 13.30 -1.35 6.77
C ILE A 42 14.44 -0.54 7.41
N ASP A 43 14.50 -0.48 8.74
CA ASP A 43 15.51 0.29 9.46
C ASP A 43 16.92 -0.26 9.25
N SER A 44 17.07 -1.58 9.04
CA SER A 44 18.34 -2.22 8.68
C SER A 44 18.77 -1.98 7.23
N THR A 45 17.82 -1.77 6.31
CA THR A 45 18.08 -1.45 4.89
C THR A 45 18.43 0.02 4.69
N LEU A 46 17.86 0.95 5.47
CA LEU A 46 18.08 2.39 5.31
C LEU A 46 19.57 2.81 5.35
N PRO A 47 20.43 2.32 6.26
CA PRO A 47 21.86 2.59 6.24
C PRO A 47 22.58 2.10 4.98
N GLN A 48 22.13 0.98 4.40
CA GLN A 48 22.70 0.42 3.17
C GLN A 48 22.44 1.34 1.98
N LEU A 49 21.19 1.83 1.86
CA LEU A 49 20.78 2.81 0.85
C LEU A 49 21.49 4.14 1.06
N ARG A 50 21.52 4.64 2.30
CA ARG A 50 22.27 5.85 2.66
C ARG A 50 23.73 5.77 2.22
N GLY A 51 24.40 4.64 2.44
CA GLY A 51 25.78 4.44 2.01
C GLY A 51 25.94 4.59 0.50
N ILE A 52 25.07 3.97 -0.29
CA ILE A 52 25.06 4.10 -1.76
C ILE A 52 24.85 5.57 -2.18
N ILE A 53 23.87 6.24 -1.56
CA ILE A 53 23.52 7.62 -1.88
C ILE A 53 24.66 8.59 -1.53
N GLU A 54 25.25 8.44 -0.34
CA GLU A 54 26.38 9.27 0.08
C GLU A 54 27.64 9.02 -0.74
N ASP A 55 27.88 7.79 -1.19
CA ASP A 55 28.97 7.46 -2.12
C ASP A 55 28.74 8.17 -3.47
N ALA A 56 27.52 8.12 -4.00
CA ALA A 56 27.14 8.82 -5.22
C ALA A 56 27.26 10.35 -5.07
N ALA A 57 26.86 10.91 -3.93
CA ALA A 57 26.94 12.35 -3.64
C ALA A 57 28.38 12.88 -3.49
N LYS A 58 29.34 12.00 -3.15
CA LYS A 58 30.76 12.33 -3.01
C LYS A 58 31.55 12.17 -4.32
N ASP A 59 30.99 11.48 -5.30
CA ASP A 59 31.64 11.28 -6.60
C ASP A 59 31.60 12.57 -7.44
N GLY A 60 32.57 13.45 -7.19
CA GLY A 60 32.77 14.68 -7.95
C GLY A 60 33.18 14.46 -9.42
N ALA A 61 33.37 13.20 -9.85
CA ALA A 61 33.63 12.81 -11.22
C ALA A 61 32.41 12.17 -11.91
N ALA A 62 31.26 12.11 -11.24
CA ALA A 62 30.04 11.56 -11.82
C ALA A 62 29.68 12.30 -13.13
N THR A 63 29.47 11.53 -14.20
CA THR A 63 29.09 12.09 -15.50
C THR A 63 27.78 12.88 -15.37
N PRO A 64 27.71 14.13 -15.88
CA PRO A 64 26.47 14.91 -15.86
C PRO A 64 25.30 14.14 -16.48
N GLY A 65 24.16 14.11 -15.79
CA GLY A 65 22.98 13.36 -16.22
C GLY A 65 23.04 11.85 -15.99
N SER A 66 24.10 11.31 -15.37
CA SER A 66 24.13 9.91 -14.93
C SER A 66 23.20 9.65 -13.75
N ASP A 67 22.82 8.38 -13.52
CA ASP A 67 22.04 7.96 -12.35
C ASP A 67 22.74 8.35 -11.03
N ALA A 68 24.07 8.20 -10.96
CA ALA A 68 24.85 8.56 -9.78
C ALA A 68 24.77 10.06 -9.46
N GLN A 69 24.88 10.92 -10.48
CA GLN A 69 24.75 12.37 -10.28
C GLN A 69 23.34 12.74 -9.81
N LYS A 70 22.29 12.15 -10.40
CA LYS A 70 20.90 12.42 -9.98
C LYS A 70 20.65 12.03 -8.53
N ILE A 71 21.07 10.84 -8.13
CA ILE A 71 20.95 10.36 -6.74
C ILE A 71 21.73 11.27 -5.79
N GLY A 72 22.98 11.61 -6.14
CA GLY A 72 23.82 12.44 -5.30
C GLY A 72 23.29 13.87 -5.11
N ASP A 73 22.77 14.49 -6.18
CA ASP A 73 22.28 15.86 -6.15
C ASP A 73 20.87 15.99 -5.56
N LEU A 74 20.00 15.00 -5.76
CA LEU A 74 18.68 15.00 -5.14
C LEU A 74 18.82 14.94 -3.62
N TYR A 75 19.60 13.97 -3.12
CA TYR A 75 19.89 13.85 -1.70
C TYR A 75 20.54 15.12 -1.14
N ALA A 76 21.53 15.68 -1.83
CA ALA A 76 22.17 16.92 -1.39
C ALA A 76 21.19 18.10 -1.32
N SER A 77 20.30 18.24 -2.31
CA SER A 77 19.26 19.28 -2.30
C SER A 77 18.31 19.15 -1.11
N PHE A 78 17.99 17.92 -0.70
CA PHE A 78 17.20 17.68 0.49
C PHE A 78 17.99 17.92 1.78
N MET A 79 19.29 17.66 1.82
CA MET A 79 20.09 17.84 3.04
C MET A 79 20.45 19.30 3.35
N ASP A 80 20.32 20.23 2.40
CA ASP A 80 20.63 21.66 2.59
C ASP A 80 19.52 22.42 3.32
N GLU A 81 19.47 22.25 4.65
CA GLU A 81 18.54 22.98 5.52
C GLU A 81 18.70 24.50 5.44
N GLY A 82 19.94 24.98 5.27
CA GLY A 82 20.21 26.42 5.17
C GLY A 82 19.51 27.04 3.97
N LYS A 83 19.54 26.35 2.82
CA LYS A 83 18.84 26.80 1.62
C LYS A 83 17.33 26.78 1.79
N LEU A 84 16.76 25.75 2.42
CA LEU A 84 15.31 25.69 2.65
C LEU A 84 14.82 26.79 3.60
N GLU A 85 15.61 27.14 4.63
CA GLU A 85 15.30 28.28 5.51
C GLU A 85 15.33 29.62 4.76
N GLU A 86 16.31 29.83 3.87
CA GLU A 86 16.40 31.04 3.04
C GLU A 86 15.17 31.20 2.10
N LEU A 87 14.74 30.08 1.53
CA LEU A 87 13.63 30.03 0.57
C LEU A 87 12.25 30.12 1.25
N GLY A 88 12.07 29.56 2.46
CA GLY A 88 10.78 29.55 3.12
C GLY A 88 9.72 28.84 2.27
N ALA A 89 8.62 29.53 1.96
CA ALA A 89 7.59 29.08 1.04
C ALA A 89 7.65 29.73 -0.36
N LYS A 90 8.68 30.53 -0.66
CA LYS A 90 8.81 31.24 -1.94
C LYS A 90 8.73 30.33 -3.18
N PRO A 91 9.25 29.08 -3.16
CA PRO A 91 9.13 28.18 -4.31
C PRO A 91 7.68 27.89 -4.75
N LEU A 92 6.70 28.05 -3.85
CA LEU A 92 5.27 27.82 -4.16
C LEU A 92 4.58 29.02 -4.83
N ALA A 93 5.24 30.18 -4.92
CA ALA A 93 4.65 31.40 -5.45
C ALA A 93 4.05 31.25 -6.87
N PRO A 94 4.67 30.52 -7.82
CA PRO A 94 4.07 30.28 -9.13
C PRO A 94 2.71 29.57 -9.05
N GLU A 95 2.57 28.59 -8.16
CA GLU A 95 1.34 27.81 -8.04
C GLU A 95 0.23 28.60 -7.36
N PHE A 96 0.54 29.37 -6.30
CA PHE A 96 -0.42 30.32 -5.73
C PHE A 96 -0.87 31.39 -6.74
N ALA A 97 0.04 31.86 -7.61
CA ALA A 97 -0.32 32.79 -8.67
C ALA A 97 -1.29 32.17 -9.69
N ARG A 98 -1.14 30.88 -10.03
CA ARG A 98 -2.10 30.15 -10.90
C ARG A 98 -3.46 30.05 -10.25
N VAL A 99 -3.55 29.75 -8.95
CA VAL A 99 -4.83 29.69 -8.22
C VAL A 99 -5.50 31.07 -8.17
N ALA A 100 -4.75 32.12 -7.83
CA ALA A 100 -5.25 33.50 -7.77
C ALA A 100 -5.69 34.05 -9.15
N ALA A 101 -5.11 33.53 -10.23
CA ALA A 101 -5.45 33.91 -11.59
C ALA A 101 -6.86 33.43 -11.99
N LEU A 102 -7.42 32.40 -11.35
CA LEU A 102 -8.76 31.89 -11.66
C LEU A 102 -9.82 33.00 -11.55
N LYS A 103 -10.55 33.23 -12.64
CA LYS A 103 -11.69 34.17 -12.72
C LYS A 103 -13.03 33.45 -12.81
N SER A 104 -13.01 32.18 -13.16
CA SER A 104 -14.20 31.35 -13.32
C SER A 104 -13.93 29.89 -12.92
N LYS A 105 -14.98 29.19 -12.50
CA LYS A 105 -14.93 27.74 -12.24
C LYS A 105 -14.67 26.93 -13.50
N SER A 106 -14.91 27.49 -14.69
CA SER A 106 -14.59 26.85 -15.97
C SER A 106 -13.09 26.70 -16.22
N GLU A 107 -12.24 27.41 -15.47
CA GLU A 107 -10.77 27.34 -15.59
C GLU A 107 -10.16 26.29 -14.64
N ILE A 108 -10.92 25.84 -13.64
CA ILE A 108 -10.48 24.82 -12.67
C ILE A 108 -10.02 23.51 -13.35
N PRO A 109 -10.68 22.96 -14.39
CA PRO A 109 -10.23 21.72 -15.02
C PRO A 109 -8.78 21.79 -15.53
N ALA A 110 -8.37 22.89 -16.18
CA ALA A 110 -7.01 23.03 -16.68
C ALA A 110 -5.99 23.12 -15.52
N LEU A 111 -6.35 23.80 -14.43
CA LEU A 111 -5.49 23.86 -13.24
C LEU A 111 -5.37 22.50 -12.54
N LEU A 112 -6.46 21.74 -12.43
CA LEU A 112 -6.41 20.39 -11.85
C LEU A 112 -5.57 19.42 -12.69
N ALA A 113 -5.55 19.59 -14.02
CA ALA A 113 -4.64 18.84 -14.89
C ALA A 113 -3.17 19.17 -14.60
N HIS A 114 -2.84 20.46 -14.48
CA HIS A 114 -1.50 20.91 -14.09
C HIS A 114 -1.11 20.38 -12.71
N PHE A 115 -1.97 20.53 -11.70
CA PHE A 115 -1.72 20.03 -10.34
C PHE A 115 -1.43 18.53 -10.33
N GLY A 116 -2.24 17.73 -11.02
CA GLY A 116 -1.99 16.29 -11.13
C GLY A 116 -0.65 15.95 -11.79
N GLU A 117 -0.21 16.75 -12.77
CA GLU A 117 1.08 16.57 -13.45
C GLU A 117 2.28 16.94 -12.55
N VAL A 118 2.16 18.00 -11.74
CA VAL A 118 3.22 18.45 -10.82
C VAL A 118 3.15 17.83 -9.42
N GLY A 119 2.28 16.84 -9.21
CA GLY A 119 2.18 16.11 -7.93
C GLY A 119 1.43 16.86 -6.81
N ILE A 120 0.63 17.87 -7.14
CA ILE A 120 -0.23 18.59 -6.20
C ILE A 120 -1.59 17.89 -6.10
N GLY A 121 -2.12 17.78 -4.89
CA GLY A 121 -3.40 17.13 -4.63
C GLY A 121 -4.58 17.76 -5.37
N THR A 122 -5.48 16.91 -5.86
CA THR A 122 -6.69 17.29 -6.62
C THR A 122 -7.94 16.71 -5.96
N PRO A 123 -9.13 17.27 -6.20
CA PRO A 123 -10.38 16.78 -5.60
C PRO A 123 -10.81 15.39 -6.11
N TYR A 124 -10.13 14.84 -7.11
CA TYR A 124 -10.26 13.47 -7.61
C TYR A 124 -8.90 13.04 -8.17
N GLY A 125 -8.56 11.76 -8.11
CA GLY A 125 -7.33 11.22 -8.67
C GLY A 125 -7.51 10.84 -10.14
N ALA A 126 -6.41 10.88 -10.90
CA ALA A 126 -6.33 10.34 -12.25
C ALA A 126 -5.03 9.54 -12.41
N GLY A 127 -5.11 8.34 -12.95
CA GLY A 127 -3.95 7.46 -13.10
C GLY A 127 -4.08 6.54 -14.30
N VAL A 128 -2.95 6.14 -14.87
CA VAL A 128 -2.94 5.13 -15.94
C VAL A 128 -2.87 3.75 -15.31
N HIS A 129 -3.76 2.86 -15.73
CA HIS A 129 -3.87 1.50 -15.25
C HIS A 129 -4.15 0.54 -16.42
N LEU A 130 -4.17 -0.77 -16.17
CA LEU A 130 -4.67 -1.74 -17.16
C LEU A 130 -6.20 -1.78 -17.15
N ASP A 131 -6.84 -1.95 -18.32
CA ASP A 131 -8.30 -2.15 -18.36
C ASP A 131 -8.62 -3.47 -17.67
N ASN A 132 -9.35 -3.44 -16.55
CA ASN A 132 -9.66 -4.66 -15.82
C ASN A 132 -10.45 -5.68 -16.66
N LYS A 133 -11.10 -5.31 -17.77
CA LYS A 133 -11.77 -6.25 -18.70
C LYS A 133 -11.01 -6.48 -20.01
N ASP A 134 -9.88 -5.82 -20.21
CA ASP A 134 -8.95 -6.02 -21.32
C ASP A 134 -7.52 -5.71 -20.88
N SER A 135 -6.89 -6.65 -20.17
CA SER A 135 -5.54 -6.53 -19.61
C SER A 135 -4.42 -6.37 -20.66
N THR A 136 -4.77 -6.33 -21.95
CA THR A 136 -3.85 -6.03 -23.05
C THR A 136 -3.75 -4.53 -23.35
N ARG A 137 -4.54 -3.69 -22.65
CA ARG A 137 -4.61 -2.25 -22.88
C ARG A 137 -4.38 -1.45 -21.61
N TYR A 138 -3.74 -0.29 -21.79
CA TYR A 138 -3.76 0.77 -20.80
C TYR A 138 -5.00 1.65 -20.95
N VAL A 139 -5.55 2.08 -19.83
CA VAL A 139 -6.65 3.04 -19.69
C VAL A 139 -6.27 4.12 -18.69
N ILE A 140 -7.06 5.19 -18.63
CA ILE A 140 -7.00 6.17 -17.54
C ILE A 140 -8.22 6.00 -16.64
N ASP A 141 -7.94 5.97 -15.34
CA ASP A 141 -8.94 5.79 -14.29
C ASP A 141 -9.10 7.09 -13.51
N PHE A 142 -10.35 7.46 -13.22
CA PHE A 142 -10.70 8.54 -12.30
C PHE A 142 -11.24 7.98 -10.99
N VAL A 143 -10.59 8.35 -9.88
CA VAL A 143 -10.89 7.83 -8.54
C VAL A 143 -11.26 8.96 -7.57
N GLN A 144 -12.06 8.66 -6.55
CA GLN A 144 -12.35 9.62 -5.49
C GLN A 144 -11.09 10.06 -4.75
N SER A 145 -11.00 11.35 -4.40
CA SER A 145 -9.88 11.94 -3.65
C SER A 145 -10.31 13.24 -2.96
N GLY A 146 -9.35 14.08 -2.57
CA GLY A 146 -9.58 15.47 -2.17
C GLY A 146 -9.87 15.72 -0.69
N LEU A 147 -9.55 14.75 0.18
CA LEU A 147 -9.69 14.88 1.62
C LEU A 147 -8.30 14.99 2.26
N GLY A 148 -8.11 15.89 3.24
CA GLY A 148 -6.89 15.94 4.03
C GLY A 148 -6.91 15.11 5.32
N LEU A 149 -8.04 14.48 5.66
CA LEU A 149 -8.11 13.44 6.69
C LEU A 149 -8.14 12.04 6.05
N PRO A 150 -7.70 10.99 6.78
CA PRO A 150 -7.39 9.69 6.18
C PRO A 150 -8.56 8.89 5.59
N ASP A 151 -9.78 9.15 6.06
CA ASP A 151 -11.00 8.54 5.53
C ASP A 151 -12.21 9.46 5.68
N ARG A 152 -13.23 9.26 4.85
CA ARG A 152 -14.50 10.00 4.92
C ARG A 152 -15.13 9.97 6.31
N ASP A 153 -14.96 8.88 7.06
CA ASP A 153 -15.58 8.71 8.37
C ASP A 153 -15.00 9.68 9.42
N TYR A 154 -13.79 10.22 9.23
CA TYR A 154 -13.25 11.31 10.06
C TYR A 154 -14.09 12.60 9.94
N TYR A 155 -14.78 12.80 8.83
CA TYR A 155 -15.69 13.94 8.61
C TYR A 155 -17.12 13.65 9.05
N LEU A 156 -17.55 12.38 9.02
CA LEU A 156 -18.96 12.03 9.06
C LEU A 156 -19.41 11.34 10.34
N LYS A 157 -18.52 10.62 11.03
CA LYS A 157 -18.90 9.87 12.23
C LYS A 157 -18.95 10.77 13.45
N ASN A 158 -19.84 10.38 14.37
CA ASN A 158 -20.06 11.04 15.66
C ASN A 158 -19.20 10.41 16.77
N ASP A 159 -17.96 10.03 16.46
CA ASP A 159 -17.00 9.42 17.37
C ASP A 159 -16.11 10.50 18.03
N ALA A 160 -15.78 10.36 19.32
CA ALA A 160 -15.04 11.38 20.06
C ALA A 160 -13.59 11.55 19.56
N LYS A 161 -12.88 10.45 19.27
CA LYS A 161 -11.50 10.50 18.75
C LYS A 161 -11.47 11.09 17.34
N LEU A 162 -12.38 10.66 16.46
CA LEU A 162 -12.48 11.17 15.09
C LEU A 162 -12.87 12.66 15.05
N LYS A 163 -13.79 13.10 15.93
CA LYS A 163 -14.12 14.52 16.09
C LYS A 163 -12.91 15.35 16.51
N ASN A 164 -12.12 14.84 17.47
CA ASN A 164 -10.93 15.54 17.94
C ASN A 164 -9.89 15.67 16.82
N ALA A 165 -9.64 14.61 16.04
CA ALA A 165 -8.77 14.66 14.87
C ALA A 165 -9.23 15.73 13.86
N ARG A 166 -10.55 15.83 13.60
CA ARG A 166 -11.11 16.87 12.72
C ARG A 166 -10.93 18.29 13.26
N ILE A 167 -11.04 18.49 14.57
CA ILE A 167 -10.76 19.81 15.19
C ILE A 167 -9.28 20.16 15.02
N LYS A 168 -8.38 19.21 15.28
CA LYS A 168 -6.93 19.39 15.11
C LYS A 168 -6.52 19.62 13.66
N TYR A 169 -7.24 19.02 12.71
CA TYR A 169 -7.04 19.29 11.30
C TYR A 169 -7.37 20.74 10.93
N GLN A 170 -8.48 21.27 11.45
CA GLN A 170 -8.80 22.68 11.23
C GLN A 170 -7.74 23.61 11.85
N GLU A 171 -7.28 23.31 13.07
CA GLU A 171 -6.17 24.05 13.71
C GLU A 171 -4.88 23.99 12.87
N HIS A 172 -4.57 22.84 12.30
CA HIS A 172 -3.42 22.62 11.43
C HIS A 172 -3.48 23.51 10.18
N ILE A 173 -4.62 23.52 9.47
CA ILE A 173 -4.83 24.39 8.30
C ILE A 173 -4.61 25.87 8.70
N VAL A 174 -5.16 26.30 9.84
CA VAL A 174 -4.98 27.69 10.32
C VAL A 174 -3.49 28.02 10.51
N LYS A 175 -2.75 27.15 11.18
CA LYS A 175 -1.32 27.41 11.43
C LYS A 175 -0.51 27.44 10.15
N MET A 176 -0.78 26.54 9.21
CA MET A 176 -0.10 26.48 7.91
C MET A 176 -0.31 27.77 7.10
N PHE A 177 -1.55 28.27 7.03
CA PHE A 177 -1.83 29.57 6.39
C PHE A 177 -1.24 30.75 7.18
N THR A 178 -1.21 30.68 8.51
CA THR A 178 -0.57 31.71 9.35
C THR A 178 0.94 31.81 9.06
N LEU A 179 1.62 30.68 8.81
CA LEU A 179 3.02 30.67 8.40
C LEU A 179 3.27 31.35 7.04
N LEU A 180 2.27 31.40 6.16
CA LEU A 180 2.30 32.18 4.91
C LEU A 180 2.03 33.69 5.14
N GLY A 181 1.72 34.10 6.36
CA GLY A 181 1.30 35.47 6.67
C GLY A 181 -0.16 35.78 6.34
N ASP A 182 -1.00 34.75 6.17
CA ASP A 182 -2.41 34.92 5.86
C ASP A 182 -3.24 35.30 7.09
N HIS A 183 -3.84 36.49 7.06
CA HIS A 183 -4.66 37.01 8.15
C HIS A 183 -6.10 36.46 8.18
N ASP A 184 -6.55 35.78 7.11
CA ASP A 184 -7.87 35.15 7.01
C ASP A 184 -7.82 33.64 7.28
N ALA A 185 -6.71 33.12 7.80
CA ALA A 185 -6.45 31.69 7.99
C ALA A 185 -7.60 30.93 8.69
N GLN A 186 -8.23 31.52 9.72
CA GLN A 186 -9.36 30.91 10.44
C GLN A 186 -10.60 30.75 9.55
N LYS A 187 -10.88 31.75 8.71
CA LYS A 187 -11.99 31.69 7.76
C LYS A 187 -11.70 30.61 6.71
N LYS A 188 -10.51 30.65 6.09
CA LYS A 188 -10.10 29.67 5.07
C LYS A 188 -10.20 28.25 5.60
N ALA A 189 -9.65 27.97 6.78
CA ALA A 189 -9.70 26.64 7.38
C ALA A 189 -11.14 26.12 7.59
N LYS A 190 -12.07 27.00 7.98
CA LYS A 190 -13.48 26.64 8.13
C LYS A 190 -14.15 26.32 6.78
N ASP A 191 -13.86 27.13 5.77
CA ASP A 191 -14.43 26.97 4.44
C ASP A 191 -13.88 25.72 3.72
N ILE A 192 -12.57 25.47 3.84
CA ILE A 192 -11.90 24.24 3.38
C ILE A 192 -12.51 23.01 4.05
N LEU A 193 -12.59 22.99 5.39
CA LEU A 193 -13.17 21.85 6.11
C LEU A 193 -14.62 21.59 5.69
N LYS A 194 -15.40 22.64 5.44
CA LYS A 194 -16.78 22.52 4.96
C LYS A 194 -16.83 21.91 3.56
N LEU A 195 -15.97 22.34 2.65
CA LEU A 195 -15.88 21.78 1.29
C LEU A 195 -15.46 20.31 1.33
N GLU A 196 -14.39 19.97 2.05
CA GLU A 196 -13.94 18.59 2.22
C GLU A 196 -15.01 17.71 2.87
N THR A 197 -15.76 18.23 3.84
CA THR A 197 -16.92 17.50 4.41
C THR A 197 -17.99 17.24 3.35
N GLY A 198 -18.17 18.15 2.40
CA GLY A 198 -19.03 17.94 1.23
C GLY A 198 -18.54 16.79 0.35
N LEU A 199 -17.24 16.77 0.03
CA LEU A 199 -16.60 15.68 -0.72
C LEU A 199 -16.73 14.34 0.01
N ALA A 200 -16.45 14.31 1.31
CA ALA A 200 -16.54 13.10 2.14
C ALA A 200 -17.93 12.47 2.11
N ARG A 201 -19.00 13.28 2.05
CA ARG A 201 -20.39 12.78 1.96
C ARG A 201 -20.64 11.99 0.69
N VAL A 202 -19.99 12.33 -0.41
CA VAL A 202 -20.16 11.68 -1.72
C VAL A 202 -19.11 10.60 -2.01
N CYS A 203 -18.07 10.49 -1.18
CA CYS A 203 -17.14 9.36 -1.20
C CYS A 203 -17.84 8.04 -0.86
N TRP A 204 -17.46 6.98 -1.57
CA TRP A 204 -17.73 5.61 -1.19
C TRP A 204 -16.89 5.20 0.03
N THR A 205 -17.37 4.22 0.79
CA THR A 205 -16.60 3.63 1.89
C THR A 205 -15.44 2.80 1.36
N LYS A 206 -14.43 2.52 2.21
CA LYS A 206 -13.32 1.62 1.88
C LYS A 206 -13.81 0.24 1.42
N VAL A 207 -14.82 -0.32 2.08
CA VAL A 207 -15.45 -1.60 1.70
C VAL A 207 -16.06 -1.54 0.29
N GLN A 208 -16.75 -0.46 -0.06
CA GLN A 208 -17.32 -0.31 -1.41
C GLN A 208 -16.22 -0.20 -2.48
N ASN A 209 -15.10 0.45 -2.17
CA ASN A 209 -13.98 0.61 -3.10
C ASN A 209 -13.20 -0.69 -3.36
N ARG A 210 -13.40 -1.75 -2.56
CA ARG A 210 -12.82 -3.07 -2.80
C ARG A 210 -13.57 -3.88 -3.87
N ASP A 211 -14.77 -3.50 -4.28
CA ASP A 211 -15.54 -4.32 -5.23
C ASP A 211 -15.13 -4.00 -6.68
N PRO A 212 -14.37 -4.88 -7.38
CA PRO A 212 -13.87 -4.58 -8.73
C PRO A 212 -14.99 -4.46 -9.77
N GLN A 213 -16.16 -5.08 -9.54
CA GLN A 213 -17.30 -4.92 -10.44
C GLN A 213 -17.93 -3.54 -10.28
N LYS A 214 -18.00 -3.01 -9.05
CA LYS A 214 -18.54 -1.67 -8.79
C LYS A 214 -17.59 -0.57 -9.25
N THR A 215 -16.28 -0.77 -9.14
CA THR A 215 -15.30 0.22 -9.56
C THR A 215 -15.02 0.20 -11.06
N TYR A 216 -15.48 -0.81 -11.80
CA TYR A 216 -15.37 -0.83 -13.26
C TYR A 216 -16.56 -0.13 -13.94
N ASN A 217 -16.47 1.18 -14.20
CA ASN A 217 -17.47 1.92 -14.97
C ASN A 217 -16.82 2.58 -16.18
N LYS A 218 -16.80 1.86 -17.29
CA LYS A 218 -16.30 2.33 -18.58
C LYS A 218 -17.19 3.44 -19.14
N GLU A 219 -16.64 4.63 -19.27
CA GLU A 219 -17.35 5.83 -19.74
C GLU A 219 -16.68 6.36 -21.02
N PRO A 220 -17.40 6.39 -22.17
CA PRO A 220 -16.90 7.06 -23.36
C PRO A 220 -16.58 8.53 -23.06
N ILE A 221 -15.44 9.05 -23.53
CA ILE A 221 -15.03 10.44 -23.24
C ILE A 221 -16.11 11.45 -23.64
N VAL A 222 -16.77 11.22 -24.77
CA VAL A 222 -17.86 12.05 -25.31
C VAL A 222 -19.10 12.13 -24.39
N ARG A 223 -19.20 11.26 -23.38
CA ARG A 223 -20.30 11.21 -22.42
C ARG A 223 -19.90 11.67 -21.01
N LEU A 224 -18.62 11.93 -20.73
CA LEU A 224 -18.17 12.37 -19.40
C LEU A 224 -18.90 13.62 -18.89
N ASN A 225 -19.15 14.60 -19.77
CA ASN A 225 -19.90 15.81 -19.41
C ASN A 225 -21.35 15.52 -18.96
N ARG A 226 -21.93 14.36 -19.31
CA ARG A 226 -23.26 13.93 -18.81
C ARG A 226 -23.18 13.46 -17.37
N LEU A 227 -22.08 12.82 -16.98
CA LEU A 227 -21.82 12.38 -15.60
C LEU A 227 -21.50 13.58 -14.69
N THR A 228 -20.79 14.58 -15.23
CA THR A 228 -20.37 15.77 -14.48
C THR A 228 -20.87 17.07 -15.16
N PRO A 229 -22.18 17.38 -15.11
CA PRO A 229 -22.71 18.58 -15.73
C PRO A 229 -22.03 19.85 -15.20
N GLY A 230 -21.59 20.72 -16.13
CA GLY A 230 -20.88 21.96 -15.79
C GLY A 230 -19.37 21.82 -15.54
N TYR A 231 -18.81 20.62 -15.72
CA TYR A 231 -17.37 20.38 -15.73
C TYR A 231 -16.90 20.08 -17.16
N ASP A 232 -16.04 20.92 -17.72
CA ASP A 232 -15.50 20.70 -19.06
C ASP A 232 -14.24 19.82 -18.98
N TRP A 233 -14.36 18.57 -19.42
CA TRP A 233 -13.26 17.62 -19.45
C TRP A 233 -12.24 17.89 -20.56
N LYS A 234 -12.61 18.65 -21.61
CA LYS A 234 -11.71 18.82 -22.76
C LYS A 234 -10.40 19.53 -22.37
N PRO A 235 -10.40 20.69 -21.68
CA PRO A 235 -9.16 21.33 -21.23
C PRO A 235 -8.31 20.42 -20.34
N TYR A 236 -8.95 19.63 -19.47
CA TYR A 236 -8.25 18.70 -18.61
C TYR A 236 -7.54 17.61 -19.43
N LEU A 237 -8.27 16.88 -20.29
CA LEU A 237 -7.75 15.77 -21.10
C LEU A 237 -6.69 16.22 -22.11
N ASP A 238 -6.83 17.42 -22.66
CA ASP A 238 -5.83 18.03 -23.54
C ASP A 238 -4.53 18.32 -22.77
N ALA A 239 -4.62 18.96 -21.60
CA ALA A 239 -3.46 19.32 -20.78
C ALA A 239 -2.69 18.08 -20.29
N ILE A 240 -3.41 17.05 -19.84
CA ILE A 240 -2.76 15.81 -19.43
C ILE A 240 -2.24 14.98 -20.60
N GLY A 241 -2.56 15.32 -21.85
CA GLY A 241 -2.03 14.66 -23.05
C GLY A 241 -2.67 13.30 -23.35
N VAL A 242 -3.97 13.15 -23.03
CA VAL A 242 -4.77 11.94 -23.26
C VAL A 242 -5.60 12.02 -24.55
N THR A 243 -5.95 13.24 -24.98
CA THR A 243 -6.75 13.45 -26.20
C THR A 243 -6.14 12.74 -27.41
N GLY A 244 -6.97 11.91 -28.08
CA GLY A 244 -6.57 11.13 -29.25
C GLY A 244 -5.82 9.83 -28.97
N LYS A 245 -5.45 9.55 -27.71
CA LYS A 245 -4.80 8.28 -27.32
C LYS A 245 -5.80 7.19 -26.94
N VAL A 246 -6.93 7.58 -26.36
CA VAL A 246 -8.05 6.70 -25.95
C VAL A 246 -9.39 7.37 -26.23
N ASP A 247 -10.44 6.55 -26.33
CA ASP A 247 -11.82 6.94 -26.62
C ASP A 247 -12.76 6.82 -25.40
N TYR A 248 -12.30 6.17 -24.33
CA TYR A 248 -13.00 6.00 -23.06
C TYR A 248 -12.04 6.08 -21.87
N VAL A 249 -12.61 6.23 -20.69
CA VAL A 249 -11.94 6.19 -19.39
C VAL A 249 -12.70 5.23 -18.47
N ILE A 250 -12.11 4.84 -17.34
CA ILE A 250 -12.85 4.21 -16.25
C ILE A 250 -13.13 5.25 -15.17
N VAL A 251 -14.37 5.33 -14.71
CA VAL A 251 -14.74 6.16 -13.56
C VAL A 251 -15.03 5.25 -12.39
N SER A 252 -14.13 5.15 -11.42
CA SER A 252 -14.27 4.16 -10.36
C SER A 252 -15.47 4.40 -9.45
N GLN A 253 -15.81 5.66 -9.18
CA GLN A 253 -16.98 6.02 -8.39
C GLN A 253 -17.84 7.06 -9.13
N PRO A 254 -18.75 6.65 -10.03
CA PRO A 254 -19.54 7.60 -10.83
C PRO A 254 -20.39 8.55 -9.98
N SER A 255 -20.92 8.07 -8.85
CA SER A 255 -21.70 8.91 -7.94
C SER A 255 -20.84 9.95 -7.21
N PHE A 256 -19.57 9.63 -6.92
CA PHE A 256 -18.61 10.60 -6.39
C PHE A 256 -18.35 11.70 -7.42
N MET A 257 -18.04 11.34 -8.67
CA MET A 257 -17.77 12.33 -9.73
C MET A 257 -18.99 13.23 -9.99
N SER A 258 -20.19 12.65 -10.01
CA SER A 258 -21.45 13.41 -10.08
C SER A 258 -21.62 14.35 -8.88
N GLY A 259 -21.27 13.90 -7.68
CA GLY A 259 -21.31 14.69 -6.45
C GLY A 259 -20.30 15.82 -6.43
N PHE A 260 -19.06 15.56 -6.85
CA PHE A 260 -18.01 16.55 -7.05
C PHE A 260 -18.46 17.65 -8.00
N ALA A 261 -19.03 17.30 -9.16
CA ALA A 261 -19.52 18.28 -10.12
C ALA A 261 -20.60 19.22 -9.51
N LYS A 262 -21.52 18.66 -8.70
CA LYS A 262 -22.52 19.46 -7.98
C LYS A 262 -21.89 20.38 -6.93
N LEU A 263 -20.90 19.89 -6.19
CA LEU A 263 -20.16 20.69 -5.20
C LEU A 263 -19.38 21.82 -5.88
N LEU A 264 -18.77 21.55 -7.03
CA LEU A 264 -18.11 22.56 -7.85
C LEU A 264 -19.07 23.69 -8.20
N GLN A 265 -20.25 23.37 -8.72
CA GLN A 265 -21.24 24.38 -9.11
C GLN A 265 -21.83 25.15 -7.91
N SER A 266 -22.08 24.49 -6.79
CA SER A 266 -22.72 25.12 -5.61
C SER A 266 -21.76 25.88 -4.69
N THR A 267 -20.46 25.57 -4.70
CA THR A 267 -19.47 26.20 -3.82
C THR A 267 -18.87 27.45 -4.49
N PRO A 268 -18.83 28.63 -3.85
CA PRO A 268 -18.24 29.84 -4.45
C PRO A 268 -16.79 29.65 -4.91
N LEU A 269 -16.40 30.32 -6.01
CA LEU A 269 -15.03 30.25 -6.53
C LEU A 269 -13.95 30.60 -5.49
N PRO A 270 -14.12 31.62 -4.62
CA PRO A 270 -13.12 31.90 -3.58
C PRO A 270 -12.86 30.72 -2.63
N VAL A 271 -13.87 29.92 -2.30
CA VAL A 271 -13.69 28.73 -1.45
C VAL A 271 -12.92 27.63 -2.18
N TRP A 272 -13.11 27.51 -3.51
CA TRP A 272 -12.27 26.63 -4.32
C TRP A 272 -10.83 27.10 -4.39
N GLN A 273 -10.59 28.41 -4.50
CA GLN A 273 -9.24 28.97 -4.45
C GLN A 273 -8.57 28.69 -3.10
N GLU A 274 -9.28 28.90 -1.99
CA GLU A 274 -8.78 28.56 -0.64
C GLU A 274 -8.42 27.07 -0.51
N TYR A 275 -9.26 26.17 -1.03
CA TYR A 275 -8.97 24.73 -1.06
C TYR A 275 -7.77 24.38 -1.96
N LEU A 276 -7.64 25.02 -3.12
CA LEU A 276 -6.52 24.76 -4.03
C LEU A 276 -5.21 25.31 -3.48
N ASP A 277 -5.21 26.48 -2.83
CA ASP A 277 -4.06 26.98 -2.07
C ASP A 277 -3.67 26.01 -0.96
N TRP A 278 -4.66 25.41 -0.29
CA TRP A 278 -4.42 24.38 0.71
C TRP A 278 -3.75 23.15 0.11
N GLN A 279 -4.21 22.66 -1.05
CA GLN A 279 -3.56 21.53 -1.74
C GLN A 279 -2.10 21.85 -2.13
N VAL A 280 -1.83 23.05 -2.65
CA VAL A 280 -0.47 23.51 -2.96
C VAL A 280 0.42 23.44 -1.71
N LEU A 281 -0.08 23.94 -0.58
CA LEU A 281 0.67 23.99 0.66
C LEU A 281 0.84 22.61 1.30
N SER A 282 -0.22 21.81 1.41
CA SER A 282 -0.20 20.51 2.08
C SER A 282 0.64 19.48 1.33
N SER A 283 0.61 19.49 -0.01
CA SER A 283 1.42 18.58 -0.83
C SER A 283 2.92 18.84 -0.72
N ASN A 284 3.32 20.07 -0.37
CA ASN A 284 4.72 20.50 -0.46
C ASN A 284 5.36 20.86 0.88
N ALA A 285 4.59 20.87 1.98
CA ALA A 285 5.05 21.37 3.27
C ALA A 285 6.37 20.75 3.77
N ALA A 286 6.59 19.46 3.53
CA ALA A 286 7.80 18.74 3.93
C ALA A 286 9.06 19.11 3.11
N LEU A 287 8.91 19.88 2.04
CA LEU A 287 10.00 20.34 1.14
C LEU A 287 10.40 21.80 1.40
N LEU A 288 9.76 22.48 2.36
CA LEU A 288 9.96 23.91 2.65
C LEU A 288 10.87 24.11 3.87
N SER A 289 10.93 25.35 4.37
CA SER A 289 11.58 25.64 5.66
C SER A 289 10.97 24.83 6.82
N LYS A 290 11.78 24.66 7.86
CA LYS A 290 11.52 23.87 9.06
C LYS A 290 10.18 24.17 9.72
N ALA A 291 9.71 25.42 9.73
CA ALA A 291 8.43 25.76 10.35
C ALA A 291 7.24 25.04 9.67
N PHE A 292 7.24 24.95 8.33
CA PHE A 292 6.21 24.22 7.57
C PHE A 292 6.35 22.71 7.74
N ASP A 293 7.59 22.19 7.64
CA ASP A 293 7.88 20.76 7.82
C ASP A 293 7.44 20.28 9.22
N GLN A 294 7.74 21.07 10.26
CA GLN A 294 7.37 20.75 11.65
C GLN A 294 5.87 20.80 11.90
N GLU A 295 5.15 21.80 11.39
CA GLU A 295 3.69 21.85 11.55
C GLU A 295 3.00 20.74 10.75
N ASN A 296 3.50 20.40 9.55
CA ASN A 296 3.06 19.24 8.80
C ASN A 296 3.26 17.93 9.59
N PHE A 297 4.42 17.75 10.20
CA PHE A 297 4.69 16.60 11.07
C PHE A 297 3.81 16.59 12.33
N ALA A 298 3.60 17.75 12.96
CA ALA A 298 2.80 17.87 14.18
C ALA A 298 1.37 17.36 13.99
N PHE A 299 0.79 17.58 12.80
CA PHE A 299 -0.51 17.01 12.47
C PHE A 299 -0.40 15.56 11.96
N ASN A 300 0.29 15.34 10.84
CA ASN A 300 0.27 14.04 10.15
C ASN A 300 1.00 12.92 10.92
N GLY A 301 2.07 13.24 11.64
CA GLY A 301 2.81 12.30 12.46
C GLY A 301 2.26 12.22 13.88
N THR A 302 2.19 13.35 14.59
CA THR A 302 1.83 13.33 16.01
C THR A 302 0.33 13.17 16.23
N VAL A 303 -0.53 14.02 15.65
CA VAL A 303 -1.98 13.95 15.90
C VAL A 303 -2.63 12.69 15.33
N LEU A 304 -2.28 12.30 14.09
CA LEU A 304 -2.93 11.17 13.43
C LEU A 304 -2.35 9.81 13.80
N GLN A 305 -1.06 9.74 14.13
CA GLN A 305 -0.34 8.47 14.30
C GLN A 305 0.35 8.34 15.66
N GLY A 306 0.28 9.37 16.51
CA GLY A 306 0.87 9.37 17.84
C GLY A 306 2.40 9.43 17.85
N VAL A 307 3.05 9.79 16.73
CA VAL A 307 4.53 9.80 16.60
C VAL A 307 5.14 11.01 17.34
N PRO A 308 5.98 10.80 18.37
CA PRO A 308 6.53 11.90 19.16
C PRO A 308 7.59 12.76 18.46
N GLN A 309 8.40 12.18 17.58
CA GLN A 309 9.54 12.83 16.93
C GLN A 309 9.53 12.59 15.43
N GLN A 310 9.97 13.56 14.66
CA GLN A 310 10.08 13.38 13.22
C GLN A 310 11.26 12.48 12.89
N LEU A 311 11.15 11.67 11.84
CA LEU A 311 12.27 10.88 11.32
C LEU A 311 13.50 11.79 11.10
N PRO A 312 14.71 11.31 11.48
CA PRO A 312 15.95 11.99 11.17
C PRO A 312 16.03 12.38 9.70
N ARG A 313 16.52 13.59 9.41
CA ARG A 313 16.53 14.17 8.06
C ARG A 313 17.14 13.22 7.03
N TRP A 314 18.24 12.54 7.36
CA TRP A 314 18.87 11.60 6.44
C TRP A 314 17.95 10.43 6.02
N LYS A 315 17.09 9.91 6.93
CA LYS A 315 16.11 8.85 6.60
C LYS A 315 15.05 9.39 5.65
N ARG A 316 14.58 10.62 5.89
CA ARG A 316 13.63 11.30 5.00
C ARG A 316 14.23 11.58 3.63
N GLY A 317 15.52 11.92 3.55
CA GLY A 317 16.25 12.08 2.29
C GLY A 317 16.34 10.76 1.50
N VAL A 318 16.62 9.64 2.17
CA VAL A 318 16.57 8.31 1.53
C VAL A 318 15.16 8.00 1.01
N ASN A 319 14.11 8.26 1.79
CA ASN A 319 12.74 8.04 1.35
C ASN A 319 12.34 8.94 0.16
N LEU A 320 12.95 10.12 0.03
CA LEU A 320 12.70 11.03 -1.08
C LEU A 320 13.29 10.50 -2.39
N GLU A 321 14.47 9.85 -2.34
CA GLU A 321 15.06 9.17 -3.50
C GLU A 321 14.11 8.11 -4.08
N GLU A 322 13.47 7.30 -3.21
CA GLU A 322 12.53 6.25 -3.61
C GLU A 322 11.40 6.80 -4.49
N GLY A 323 10.89 7.99 -4.15
CA GLY A 323 9.77 8.63 -4.86
C GLY A 323 10.14 9.27 -6.19
N ALA A 324 11.42 9.51 -6.47
CA ALA A 324 11.87 10.26 -7.65
C ALA A 324 12.73 9.43 -8.61
N VAL A 325 13.73 8.72 -8.07
CA VAL A 325 14.72 7.93 -8.83
C VAL A 325 14.93 6.55 -8.22
N GLY A 326 13.92 6.02 -7.51
CA GLY A 326 14.03 4.79 -6.72
C GLY A 326 14.50 3.57 -7.52
N GLU A 327 14.15 3.45 -8.80
CA GLU A 327 14.61 2.34 -9.62
C GLU A 327 16.11 2.43 -9.99
N ALA A 328 16.65 3.66 -10.11
CA ALA A 328 18.09 3.88 -10.29
C ALA A 328 18.86 3.53 -9.00
N LEU A 329 18.34 3.93 -7.83
CA LEU A 329 18.88 3.51 -6.54
C LEU A 329 18.83 1.98 -6.37
N GLY A 330 17.72 1.36 -6.78
CA GLY A 330 17.52 -0.09 -6.71
C GLY A 330 18.52 -0.89 -7.53
N LYS A 331 18.92 -0.37 -8.70
CA LYS A 331 19.98 -0.96 -9.53
C LYS A 331 21.31 -1.05 -8.79
N LEU A 332 21.69 0.01 -8.07
CA LEU A 332 22.90 0.02 -7.25
C LEU A 332 22.75 -0.86 -6.00
N TYR A 333 21.55 -0.88 -5.41
CA TYR A 333 21.23 -1.70 -4.24
C TYR A 333 21.44 -3.19 -4.50
N VAL A 334 20.79 -3.74 -5.54
CA VAL A 334 20.88 -5.18 -5.81
C VAL A 334 22.25 -5.62 -6.26
N ALA A 335 22.99 -4.76 -6.98
CA ALA A 335 24.37 -5.03 -7.35
C ALA A 335 25.29 -5.22 -6.13
N LYS A 336 24.96 -4.60 -4.98
CA LYS A 336 25.76 -4.64 -3.76
C LYS A 336 25.26 -5.62 -2.71
N TYR A 337 23.94 -5.80 -2.59
CA TYR A 337 23.32 -6.45 -1.43
C TYR A 337 22.44 -7.68 -1.76
N PHE A 338 22.22 -8.02 -3.04
CA PHE A 338 21.38 -9.16 -3.40
C PHE A 338 22.13 -10.19 -4.26
N PRO A 339 22.67 -11.26 -3.66
CA PRO A 339 23.48 -12.23 -4.38
C PRO A 339 22.60 -13.23 -5.19
N PRO A 340 23.05 -13.71 -6.36
CA PRO A 340 22.24 -14.53 -7.27
C PRO A 340 21.68 -15.83 -6.66
N GLU A 341 22.38 -16.44 -5.72
CA GLU A 341 21.97 -17.68 -5.03
C GLU A 341 20.66 -17.52 -4.25
N ASN A 342 20.39 -16.32 -3.72
CA ASN A 342 19.14 -16.04 -3.01
C ASN A 342 17.94 -16.10 -3.96
N LYS A 343 18.12 -15.65 -5.22
CA LYS A 343 17.09 -15.74 -6.26
C LYS A 343 16.75 -17.20 -6.57
N ALA A 344 17.76 -18.04 -6.80
CA ALA A 344 17.55 -19.46 -7.12
C ALA A 344 16.84 -20.22 -5.99
N ARG A 345 17.16 -19.93 -4.72
CA ARG A 345 16.46 -20.53 -3.58
C ARG A 345 15.01 -20.07 -3.50
N MET A 346 14.74 -18.81 -3.81
CA MET A 346 13.39 -18.27 -3.83
C MET A 346 12.54 -18.89 -4.95
N GLU A 347 13.11 -19.09 -6.14
CA GLU A 347 12.46 -19.79 -7.26
C GLU A 347 12.03 -21.21 -6.88
N LYS A 348 12.89 -21.95 -6.17
CA LYS A 348 12.54 -23.29 -5.64
C LYS A 348 11.38 -23.22 -4.64
N LEU A 349 11.42 -22.24 -3.73
CA LEU A 349 10.38 -22.08 -2.72
C LEU A 349 9.03 -21.76 -3.38
N VAL A 350 8.99 -20.79 -4.30
CA VAL A 350 7.81 -20.43 -5.09
C VAL A 350 7.28 -21.64 -5.87
N GLY A 351 8.17 -22.42 -6.51
CA GLY A 351 7.78 -23.65 -7.20
C GLY A 351 7.07 -24.66 -6.29
N ASN A 352 7.55 -24.85 -5.06
CA ASN A 352 6.91 -25.71 -4.07
C ASN A 352 5.54 -25.18 -3.63
N LEU A 353 5.39 -23.86 -3.46
CA LEU A 353 4.10 -23.22 -3.11
C LEU A 353 3.07 -23.38 -4.23
N LEU A 354 3.46 -23.15 -5.48
CA LEU A 354 2.58 -23.36 -6.65
C LEU A 354 2.17 -24.83 -6.79
N ALA A 355 3.09 -25.76 -6.54
CA ALA A 355 2.78 -27.20 -6.53
C ALA A 355 1.80 -27.56 -5.40
N ALA A 356 2.01 -27.02 -4.20
CA ALA A 356 1.13 -27.23 -3.05
C ALA A 356 -0.27 -26.67 -3.28
N PHE A 357 -0.39 -25.48 -3.87
CA PHE A 357 -1.68 -24.87 -4.20
C PHE A 357 -2.43 -25.74 -5.23
N ARG A 358 -1.74 -26.20 -6.29
CA ARG A 358 -2.34 -27.10 -7.30
C ARG A 358 -2.88 -28.38 -6.67
N GLN A 359 -2.09 -29.05 -5.82
CA GLN A 359 -2.51 -30.25 -5.10
C GLN A 359 -3.68 -29.97 -4.16
N SER A 360 -3.71 -28.80 -3.53
CA SER A 360 -4.79 -28.38 -2.64
C SER A 360 -6.12 -28.28 -3.37
N VAL A 361 -6.14 -27.63 -4.54
CA VAL A 361 -7.34 -27.44 -5.36
C VAL A 361 -8.01 -28.77 -5.71
N ASP A 362 -7.24 -29.82 -6.01
CA ASP A 362 -7.78 -31.13 -6.33
C ASP A 362 -8.59 -31.74 -5.17
N THR A 363 -8.22 -31.42 -3.92
CA THR A 363 -8.85 -31.96 -2.70
C THR A 363 -10.07 -31.18 -2.19
N LEU A 364 -10.37 -30.01 -2.75
CA LEU A 364 -11.47 -29.16 -2.27
C LEU A 364 -12.84 -29.84 -2.49
N ASP A 365 -13.60 -30.06 -1.43
CA ASP A 365 -14.90 -30.74 -1.47
C ASP A 365 -16.09 -29.82 -1.83
N TRP A 366 -15.87 -28.51 -1.70
CA TRP A 366 -16.89 -27.48 -1.88
C TRP A 366 -16.93 -26.89 -3.30
N MET A 367 -16.04 -27.35 -4.19
CA MET A 367 -15.86 -26.79 -5.53
C MET A 367 -16.00 -27.87 -6.61
N SER A 368 -16.79 -27.59 -7.65
CA SER A 368 -17.01 -28.49 -8.77
C SER A 368 -15.73 -28.78 -9.58
N PRO A 369 -15.66 -29.91 -10.33
CA PRO A 369 -14.55 -30.20 -11.23
C PRO A 369 -14.28 -29.07 -12.24
N GLN A 370 -15.33 -28.42 -12.75
CA GLN A 370 -15.20 -27.33 -13.72
C GLN A 370 -14.42 -26.13 -13.13
N THR A 371 -14.82 -25.66 -11.94
CA THR A 371 -14.17 -24.51 -11.31
C THR A 371 -12.75 -24.86 -10.82
N LYS A 372 -12.50 -26.14 -10.44
CA LYS A 372 -11.14 -26.65 -10.16
C LYS A 372 -10.22 -26.55 -11.38
N GLU A 373 -10.69 -26.93 -12.56
CA GLU A 373 -9.88 -26.78 -13.78
C GLU A 373 -9.60 -25.31 -14.10
N ALA A 374 -10.58 -24.41 -13.94
CA ALA A 374 -10.37 -22.98 -14.12
C ALA A 374 -9.36 -22.39 -13.12
N ALA A 375 -9.44 -22.78 -11.84
CA ALA A 375 -8.49 -22.35 -10.82
C ALA A 375 -7.06 -22.85 -11.13
N LYS A 376 -6.92 -24.11 -11.59
CA LYS A 376 -5.62 -24.66 -12.02
C LYS A 376 -5.07 -23.96 -13.26
N ALA A 377 -5.93 -23.61 -14.22
CA ALA A 377 -5.53 -22.84 -15.40
C ALA A 377 -5.03 -21.44 -15.02
N LYS A 378 -5.72 -20.76 -14.10
CA LYS A 378 -5.27 -19.48 -13.55
C LYS A 378 -3.91 -19.61 -12.85
N LEU A 379 -3.76 -20.61 -11.98
CA LEU A 379 -2.50 -20.88 -11.26
C LEU A 379 -1.34 -21.18 -12.22
N ALA A 380 -1.60 -21.90 -13.31
CA ALA A 380 -0.60 -22.21 -14.33
C ALA A 380 -0.13 -20.97 -15.12
N ALA A 381 -0.93 -19.89 -15.12
CA ALA A 381 -0.61 -18.64 -15.78
C ALA A 381 0.07 -17.60 -14.85
N PHE A 382 0.33 -17.93 -13.57
CA PHE A 382 1.01 -17.03 -12.65
C PHE A 382 2.42 -16.69 -13.14
N THR A 383 2.80 -15.42 -13.06
CA THR A 383 4.16 -14.95 -13.36
C THR A 383 4.86 -14.52 -12.06
N PRO A 384 5.87 -15.26 -11.58
CA PRO A 384 6.68 -14.80 -10.44
C PRO A 384 7.79 -13.84 -10.88
N LYS A 385 7.96 -12.74 -10.13
CA LYS A 385 9.04 -11.76 -10.27
C LYS A 385 9.83 -11.67 -8.96
N ILE A 386 11.13 -11.92 -9.00
CA ILE A 386 11.94 -12.13 -7.79
C ILE A 386 13.21 -11.28 -7.83
N GLY A 387 13.42 -10.48 -6.78
CA GLY A 387 14.58 -9.64 -6.57
C GLY A 387 14.49 -8.27 -7.24
N TYR A 388 14.56 -8.23 -8.57
CA TYR A 388 14.71 -6.99 -9.34
C TYR A 388 14.24 -7.13 -10.80
N PRO A 389 13.93 -6.02 -11.50
CA PRO A 389 13.53 -6.04 -12.90
C PRO A 389 14.69 -6.39 -13.84
N ASP A 390 14.35 -7.08 -14.94
CA ASP A 390 15.32 -7.34 -16.02
C ASP A 390 15.61 -6.10 -16.87
N LYS A 391 14.68 -5.12 -16.85
CA LYS A 391 14.76 -3.87 -17.60
C LYS A 391 14.59 -2.69 -16.65
N TRP A 392 15.60 -1.81 -16.62
CA TRP A 392 15.63 -0.62 -15.79
C TRP A 392 14.95 0.57 -16.48
N ARG A 393 14.30 1.41 -15.69
CA ARG A 393 13.77 2.72 -16.12
C ARG A 393 14.88 3.64 -16.59
N ASP A 394 14.61 4.33 -17.69
CA ASP A 394 15.50 5.35 -18.24
C ASP A 394 15.14 6.73 -17.66
N TYR A 395 16.05 7.30 -16.86
CA TYR A 395 15.93 8.63 -16.28
C TYR A 395 16.65 9.72 -17.11
N SER A 396 17.05 9.44 -18.36
CA SER A 396 17.80 10.39 -19.19
C SER A 396 17.12 11.75 -19.38
N SER A 397 15.79 11.79 -19.41
CA SER A 397 15.01 13.04 -19.55
C SER A 397 14.72 13.77 -18.24
N LEU A 398 15.00 13.14 -17.08
CA LEU A 398 14.83 13.77 -15.77
C LEU A 398 16.05 14.62 -15.45
N THR A 399 15.85 15.89 -15.13
CA THR A 399 16.93 16.78 -14.66
C THR A 399 16.82 16.97 -13.16
N ILE A 400 17.91 16.70 -12.45
CA ILE A 400 18.06 16.97 -11.02
C ILE A 400 19.12 18.06 -10.84
N ALA A 401 18.78 19.09 -10.07
CA ALA A 401 19.63 20.22 -9.74
C ALA A 401 19.89 20.25 -8.23
N ARG A 402 21.17 20.36 -7.85
CA ARG A 402 21.62 20.24 -6.46
C ARG A 402 21.06 21.30 -5.51
N ASP A 403 20.64 22.45 -6.02
CA ASP A 403 20.22 23.64 -5.28
C ASP A 403 18.70 23.92 -5.37
N ASP A 404 17.91 23.01 -5.94
CA ASP A 404 16.49 23.19 -6.23
C ASP A 404 15.65 21.97 -5.83
N LEU A 405 15.47 21.75 -4.52
CA LEU A 405 14.69 20.62 -4.00
C LEU A 405 13.24 20.61 -4.51
N TYR A 406 12.54 21.75 -4.41
CA TYR A 406 11.14 21.84 -4.83
C TYR A 406 11.00 21.54 -6.33
N GLY A 407 11.80 22.19 -7.17
CA GLY A 407 11.75 21.93 -8.60
C GLY A 407 12.23 20.53 -8.98
N ASN A 408 13.13 19.90 -8.21
CA ASN A 408 13.46 18.48 -8.42
C ASN A 408 12.25 17.57 -8.26
N MET A 409 11.47 17.77 -7.18
CA MET A 409 10.28 16.97 -6.92
C MET A 409 9.17 17.24 -7.94
N GLU A 410 8.99 18.50 -8.36
CA GLU A 410 8.09 18.87 -9.46
C GLU A 410 8.51 18.17 -10.77
N ARG A 411 9.79 18.24 -11.16
CA ARG A 411 10.31 17.59 -12.37
C ARG A 411 10.17 16.07 -12.31
N ALA A 412 10.39 15.46 -11.14
CA ALA A 412 10.21 14.03 -10.94
C ALA A 412 8.73 13.62 -11.08
N ALA A 413 7.80 14.39 -10.52
CA ALA A 413 6.37 14.17 -10.68
C ALA A 413 5.94 14.27 -12.15
N VAL A 414 6.38 15.32 -12.85
CA VAL A 414 6.13 15.51 -14.29
C VAL A 414 6.67 14.34 -15.10
N PHE A 415 7.90 13.89 -14.82
CA PHE A 415 8.53 12.76 -15.48
C PHE A 415 7.69 11.48 -15.34
N GLU A 416 7.31 11.11 -14.12
CA GLU A 416 6.51 9.90 -13.87
C GLU A 416 5.09 10.01 -14.44
N PHE A 417 4.46 11.18 -14.34
CA PHE A 417 3.15 11.43 -14.92
C PHE A 417 3.17 11.23 -16.44
N ARG A 418 4.13 11.87 -17.13
CA ARG A 418 4.26 11.78 -18.59
C ARG A 418 4.69 10.38 -19.03
N ARG A 419 5.56 9.71 -18.28
CA ARG A 419 5.91 8.30 -18.52
C ARG A 419 4.66 7.43 -18.54
N ASN A 420 3.79 7.55 -17.53
CA ASN A 420 2.56 6.77 -17.44
C ASN A 420 1.56 7.12 -18.55
N VAL A 421 1.28 8.41 -18.79
CA VAL A 421 0.39 8.85 -19.89
C VAL A 421 0.90 8.42 -21.27
N ASN A 422 2.22 8.30 -21.46
CA ASN A 422 2.80 7.84 -22.71
C ASN A 422 2.70 6.33 -22.94
N LYS A 423 2.15 5.56 -22.00
CA LYS A 423 1.76 4.16 -22.18
C LYS A 423 0.43 4.01 -22.91
N LEU A 424 -0.47 5.00 -22.81
CA LEU A 424 -1.78 4.96 -23.47
C LEU A 424 -1.64 4.80 -24.99
N GLY A 425 -2.42 3.89 -25.56
CA GLY A 425 -2.37 3.54 -26.99
C GLY A 425 -1.21 2.63 -27.40
N LYS A 426 -0.34 2.21 -26.47
CA LYS A 426 0.75 1.25 -26.72
C LYS A 426 0.41 -0.13 -26.14
N PRO A 427 1.10 -1.20 -26.59
CA PRO A 427 1.03 -2.51 -25.95
C PRO A 427 1.48 -2.47 -24.49
N VAL A 428 0.89 -3.34 -23.67
CA VAL A 428 1.23 -3.48 -22.26
C VAL A 428 2.64 -4.06 -22.06
N ASP A 429 3.47 -3.34 -21.29
CA ASP A 429 4.79 -3.83 -20.87
C ASP A 429 4.64 -4.72 -19.62
N ARG A 430 4.58 -6.04 -19.84
CA ARG A 430 4.46 -7.03 -18.76
C ARG A 430 5.76 -7.23 -17.98
N SER A 431 6.88 -6.61 -18.39
CA SER A 431 8.15 -6.67 -17.65
C SER A 431 8.25 -5.63 -16.54
N GLU A 432 7.37 -4.62 -16.53
CA GLU A 432 7.38 -3.54 -15.55
C GLU A 432 7.08 -4.03 -14.13
N TRP A 433 7.72 -3.43 -13.12
CA TRP A 433 7.49 -3.71 -11.70
C TRP A 433 6.72 -2.57 -11.04
N GLY A 434 5.83 -2.91 -10.10
CA GLY A 434 5.10 -1.95 -9.26
C GLY A 434 5.86 -1.50 -8.01
N MET A 435 6.96 -2.17 -7.65
CA MET A 435 7.81 -1.84 -6.49
C MET A 435 9.29 -1.85 -6.88
N THR A 436 10.09 -1.02 -6.20
CA THR A 436 11.55 -1.00 -6.33
C THR A 436 12.19 -2.19 -5.60
N PRO A 437 13.37 -2.66 -6.03
CA PRO A 437 14.05 -3.80 -5.41
C PRO A 437 14.32 -3.67 -3.91
N GLN A 438 14.51 -2.44 -3.43
CA GLN A 438 14.81 -2.14 -2.04
C GLN A 438 13.56 -1.94 -1.16
N THR A 439 12.35 -2.06 -1.71
CA THR A 439 11.11 -2.02 -0.94
C THR A 439 10.94 -3.29 -0.10
N VAL A 440 10.71 -3.12 1.20
CA VAL A 440 10.40 -4.24 2.12
C VAL A 440 8.90 -4.50 2.09
N ASN A 441 8.44 -5.18 1.04
CA ASN A 441 7.06 -5.61 0.88
C ASN A 441 6.97 -6.72 -0.19
N ALA A 442 5.77 -7.20 -0.49
CA ALA A 442 5.46 -8.03 -1.66
C ALA A 442 4.12 -7.57 -2.27
N TYR A 443 3.79 -8.04 -3.48
CA TYR A 443 2.45 -7.79 -4.04
C TYR A 443 1.99 -8.86 -5.03
N TYR A 444 0.67 -8.97 -5.15
CA TYR A 444 -0.04 -9.56 -6.27
C TYR A 444 -0.70 -8.48 -7.14
N ASN A 445 -0.60 -8.62 -8.46
CA ASN A 445 -1.32 -7.77 -9.40
C ASN A 445 -2.31 -8.64 -10.22
N PRO A 446 -3.64 -8.40 -10.12
CA PRO A 446 -4.64 -9.22 -10.79
C PRO A 446 -4.61 -9.09 -12.31
N GLU A 447 -4.38 -7.90 -12.87
CA GLU A 447 -4.39 -7.66 -14.32
C GLU A 447 -3.19 -8.27 -15.05
N MET A 448 -2.08 -8.43 -14.33
CA MET A 448 -0.90 -9.14 -14.83
C MET A 448 -0.88 -10.62 -14.44
N ASN A 449 -1.70 -11.02 -13.46
CA ASN A 449 -1.66 -12.31 -12.80
C ASN A 449 -0.22 -12.67 -12.34
N GLU A 450 0.41 -11.74 -11.64
CA GLU A 450 1.81 -11.85 -11.20
C GLU A 450 1.97 -11.67 -9.70
N ILE A 451 3.01 -12.30 -9.15
CA ILE A 451 3.45 -12.14 -7.75
C ILE A 451 4.88 -11.63 -7.75
N VAL A 452 5.16 -10.64 -6.90
CA VAL A 452 6.43 -9.91 -6.95
C VAL A 452 7.05 -9.80 -5.57
N PHE A 453 8.32 -10.16 -5.48
CA PHE A 453 9.11 -10.16 -4.24
C PHE A 453 10.39 -9.35 -4.46
N PRO A 454 10.40 -8.05 -4.15
CA PRO A 454 11.62 -7.23 -4.12
C PRO A 454 12.77 -7.85 -3.33
N ALA A 455 14.01 -7.53 -3.71
CA ALA A 455 15.21 -8.03 -3.04
C ALA A 455 15.24 -7.75 -1.53
N ALA A 456 14.70 -6.61 -1.07
CA ALA A 456 14.79 -6.23 0.34
C ALA A 456 13.93 -7.08 1.28
N ILE A 457 12.78 -7.60 0.85
CA ILE A 457 11.97 -8.52 1.68
C ILE A 457 12.61 -9.91 1.82
N LEU A 458 13.55 -10.26 0.93
CA LEU A 458 14.24 -11.55 0.92
C LEU A 458 15.44 -11.57 1.88
N GLN A 459 15.20 -11.09 3.10
CA GLN A 459 16.18 -10.95 4.18
C GLN A 459 15.55 -11.34 5.53
N LYS A 460 16.38 -11.42 6.57
CA LYS A 460 15.91 -11.71 7.93
C LYS A 460 14.95 -10.60 8.40
N PRO A 461 13.85 -10.92 9.10
CA PRO A 461 13.50 -12.25 9.62
C PRO A 461 12.66 -13.12 8.66
N PHE A 462 12.25 -12.62 7.50
CA PHE A 462 11.37 -13.35 6.58
C PHE A 462 12.08 -14.51 5.89
N PHE A 463 13.29 -14.27 5.40
CA PHE A 463 14.12 -15.25 4.72
C PHE A 463 15.54 -15.23 5.28
N ASN A 464 16.00 -16.40 5.73
CA ASN A 464 17.37 -16.59 6.17
C ASN A 464 17.97 -17.78 5.42
N PRO A 465 18.96 -17.57 4.51
CA PRO A 465 19.58 -18.67 3.80
C PRO A 465 20.33 -19.65 4.73
N ASP A 466 20.71 -19.23 5.93
CA ASP A 466 21.40 -20.10 6.88
C ASP A 466 20.45 -20.80 7.86
N ALA A 467 19.14 -20.49 7.83
CA ALA A 467 18.16 -21.11 8.71
C ALA A 467 17.63 -22.43 8.14
N ASP A 468 17.14 -23.27 9.06
CA ASP A 468 16.29 -24.42 8.74
C ASP A 468 15.05 -24.00 7.97
N ASP A 469 14.69 -24.78 6.95
CA ASP A 469 13.62 -24.45 6.02
C ASP A 469 12.24 -24.34 6.69
N ALA A 470 11.98 -25.01 7.83
CA ALA A 470 10.70 -24.86 8.53
C ALA A 470 10.40 -23.39 8.82
N VAL A 471 11.42 -22.64 9.29
CA VAL A 471 11.27 -21.22 9.61
C VAL A 471 11.06 -20.39 8.35
N ASN A 472 11.80 -20.67 7.28
CA ASN A 472 11.62 -19.97 6.00
C ASN A 472 10.24 -20.22 5.38
N TYR A 473 9.73 -21.46 5.43
CA TYR A 473 8.37 -21.77 4.96
C TYR A 473 7.30 -21.12 5.84
N GLY A 474 7.52 -21.01 7.15
CA GLY A 474 6.61 -20.30 8.06
C GLY A 474 6.66 -18.77 7.91
N GLY A 475 7.82 -18.22 7.56
CA GLY A 475 8.04 -16.80 7.29
C GLY A 475 7.76 -16.44 5.84
N ILE A 476 8.79 -16.32 5.01
CA ILE A 476 8.64 -15.93 3.59
C ILE A 476 7.74 -16.88 2.80
N GLY A 477 7.68 -18.17 3.14
CA GLY A 477 6.77 -19.11 2.48
C GLY A 477 5.29 -18.79 2.74
N ALA A 478 4.94 -18.32 3.94
CA ALA A 478 3.59 -17.84 4.23
C ALA A 478 3.29 -16.53 3.48
N VAL A 479 4.26 -15.62 3.36
CA VAL A 479 4.13 -14.40 2.53
C VAL A 479 3.93 -14.75 1.05
N ILE A 480 4.68 -15.69 0.49
CA ILE A 480 4.49 -16.14 -0.90
C ILE A 480 3.14 -16.82 -1.07
N GLY A 481 2.74 -17.66 -0.12
CA GLY A 481 1.41 -18.27 -0.10
C GLY A 481 0.29 -17.22 -0.05
N HIS A 482 0.50 -16.13 0.68
CA HIS A 482 -0.40 -14.99 0.78
C HIS A 482 -0.56 -14.30 -0.58
N GLU A 483 0.53 -13.93 -1.26
CA GLU A 483 0.47 -13.32 -2.59
C GLU A 483 -0.16 -14.24 -3.65
N ILE A 484 0.10 -15.56 -3.61
CA ILE A 484 -0.59 -16.51 -4.50
C ILE A 484 -2.08 -16.53 -4.22
N SER A 485 -2.46 -16.49 -2.93
CA SER A 485 -3.86 -16.56 -2.49
C SER A 485 -4.65 -15.29 -2.84
N HIS A 486 -4.01 -14.13 -3.00
CA HIS A 486 -4.67 -12.93 -3.53
C HIS A 486 -5.27 -13.15 -4.91
N GLY A 487 -4.67 -13.98 -5.77
CA GLY A 487 -5.29 -14.37 -7.04
C GLY A 487 -6.60 -15.15 -6.90
N PHE A 488 -6.97 -15.53 -5.69
CA PHE A 488 -8.15 -16.32 -5.37
C PHE A 488 -8.93 -15.79 -4.16
N ASP A 489 -8.64 -14.56 -3.70
CA ASP A 489 -9.42 -13.91 -2.65
C ASP A 489 -10.76 -13.35 -3.18
N ASP A 490 -11.50 -12.58 -2.37
CA ASP A 490 -12.81 -12.04 -2.78
C ASP A 490 -12.75 -11.10 -4.01
N GLN A 491 -11.60 -10.51 -4.31
CA GLN A 491 -11.38 -9.64 -5.46
C GLN A 491 -10.68 -10.42 -6.59
N GLY A 492 -9.52 -11.02 -6.33
CA GLY A 492 -8.70 -11.69 -7.33
C GLY A 492 -9.39 -12.90 -7.94
N ALA A 493 -10.26 -13.61 -7.19
CA ALA A 493 -11.08 -14.68 -7.74
C ALA A 493 -12.00 -14.23 -8.90
N GLN A 494 -12.23 -12.93 -9.06
CA GLN A 494 -13.06 -12.39 -10.14
C GLN A 494 -12.28 -12.17 -11.44
N TYR A 495 -10.95 -12.31 -11.42
CA TYR A 495 -10.07 -12.18 -12.59
C TYR A 495 -9.68 -13.57 -13.09
N ASP A 496 -9.63 -13.77 -14.40
CA ASP A 496 -9.12 -14.98 -15.03
C ASP A 496 -7.57 -15.04 -15.04
N GLY A 497 -7.00 -16.11 -15.61
CA GLY A 497 -5.54 -16.28 -15.69
C GLY A 497 -4.84 -15.33 -16.65
N GLN A 498 -5.59 -14.57 -17.45
CA GLN A 498 -5.07 -13.54 -18.34
C GLN A 498 -5.17 -12.15 -17.70
N GLY A 499 -5.77 -12.05 -16.50
CA GLY A 499 -5.95 -10.82 -15.75
C GLY A 499 -7.17 -10.01 -16.17
N ASN A 500 -8.19 -10.65 -16.77
CA ASN A 500 -9.45 -9.99 -17.09
C ASN A 500 -10.52 -10.33 -16.05
N LEU A 501 -11.27 -9.33 -15.62
CA LEU A 501 -12.43 -9.41 -14.75
C LEU A 501 -13.55 -10.17 -15.49
N HIS A 502 -13.61 -11.47 -15.24
CA HIS A 502 -14.42 -12.44 -15.95
C HIS A 502 -14.91 -13.53 -14.98
N ASP A 503 -16.21 -13.83 -15.00
CA ASP A 503 -16.80 -14.83 -14.11
C ASP A 503 -16.53 -16.25 -14.63
N TRP A 504 -15.51 -16.89 -14.08
CA TRP A 504 -15.13 -18.28 -14.40
C TRP A 504 -15.69 -19.32 -13.41
N TRP A 505 -16.55 -18.89 -12.48
CA TRP A 505 -17.17 -19.72 -11.45
C TRP A 505 -18.52 -20.29 -11.88
N THR A 506 -18.86 -21.49 -11.38
CA THR A 506 -20.26 -21.91 -11.37
C THR A 506 -21.04 -21.15 -10.28
N LYS A 507 -22.37 -21.06 -10.42
CA LYS A 507 -23.23 -20.38 -9.43
C LYS A 507 -23.14 -21.03 -8.04
N ASP A 508 -23.10 -22.35 -7.97
CA ASP A 508 -23.05 -23.09 -6.71
C ASP A 508 -21.70 -22.92 -6.02
N ASP A 509 -20.59 -22.97 -6.78
CA ASP A 509 -19.24 -22.75 -6.23
C ASP A 509 -19.08 -21.32 -5.70
N LYS A 510 -19.63 -20.32 -6.40
CA LYS A 510 -19.65 -18.92 -5.96
C LYS A 510 -20.44 -18.74 -4.67
N LYS A 511 -21.56 -19.45 -4.52
CA LYS A 511 -22.36 -19.46 -3.29
C LYS A 511 -21.59 -20.14 -2.13
N ASN A 512 -20.89 -21.24 -2.40
CA ASN A 512 -20.07 -21.93 -1.41
C ASN A 512 -18.89 -21.06 -0.94
N PHE A 513 -18.21 -20.40 -1.88
CA PHE A 513 -17.14 -19.45 -1.59
C PHE A 513 -17.66 -18.29 -0.73
N ALA A 514 -18.79 -17.68 -1.12
CA ALA A 514 -19.42 -16.60 -0.35
C ALA A 514 -19.81 -17.03 1.08
N ALA A 515 -20.26 -18.27 1.28
CA ALA A 515 -20.58 -18.79 2.61
C ALA A 515 -19.32 -18.90 3.51
N LYS A 516 -18.21 -19.41 2.96
CA LYS A 516 -16.93 -19.50 3.68
C LYS A 516 -16.36 -18.13 4.01
N THR A 517 -16.35 -17.21 3.04
CA THR A 517 -15.82 -15.85 3.26
C THR A 517 -16.67 -15.07 4.26
N ARG A 518 -18.00 -15.24 4.26
CA ARG A 518 -18.90 -14.66 5.29
C ARG A 518 -18.61 -15.19 6.70
N ALA A 519 -18.24 -16.47 6.84
CA ALA A 519 -17.82 -17.01 8.12
C ALA A 519 -16.52 -16.35 8.60
N LEU A 520 -15.57 -16.10 7.68
CA LEU A 520 -14.33 -15.40 7.98
C LEU A 520 -14.57 -13.95 8.39
N VAL A 521 -15.42 -13.21 7.68
CA VAL A 521 -15.85 -11.84 8.06
C VAL A 521 -16.34 -11.83 9.50
N LYS A 522 -17.29 -12.71 9.84
CA LYS A 522 -17.86 -12.79 11.19
C LYS A 522 -16.80 -13.13 12.25
N GLN A 523 -15.84 -13.99 11.91
CA GLN A 523 -14.73 -14.32 12.81
C GLN A 523 -13.91 -13.07 13.08
N TYR A 524 -13.54 -12.31 12.05
CA TYR A 524 -12.66 -11.15 12.20
C TYR A 524 -13.36 -9.93 12.83
N ASP A 525 -14.65 -9.72 12.58
CA ASP A 525 -15.47 -8.69 13.24
C ASP A 525 -15.49 -8.83 14.78
N SER A 526 -15.23 -10.04 15.29
CA SER A 526 -15.21 -10.28 16.73
C SER A 526 -13.95 -9.80 17.44
N TYR A 527 -12.88 -9.49 16.70
CA TYR A 527 -11.63 -9.01 17.29
C TYR A 527 -11.71 -7.51 17.59
N GLU A 528 -11.29 -7.13 18.79
CA GLU A 528 -11.27 -5.77 19.31
C GLU A 528 -9.83 -5.39 19.73
N PRO A 529 -8.95 -5.01 18.79
CA PRO A 529 -7.55 -4.69 19.07
C PRO A 529 -7.38 -3.43 19.92
N LEU A 530 -8.37 -2.54 19.87
CA LEU A 530 -8.43 -1.31 20.64
C LEU A 530 -9.83 -1.19 21.27
N PRO A 531 -9.95 -0.86 22.58
CA PRO A 531 -11.26 -0.82 23.25
C PRO A 531 -12.28 0.07 22.52
N GLY A 532 -13.43 -0.49 22.20
CA GLY A 532 -14.52 0.13 21.44
C GLY A 532 -14.34 0.10 19.92
N TYR A 533 -13.24 -0.44 19.40
CA TYR A 533 -12.92 -0.49 17.97
C TYR A 533 -12.62 -1.93 17.53
N HIS A 534 -13.59 -2.50 16.80
CA HIS A 534 -13.46 -3.81 16.19
C HIS A 534 -12.77 -3.73 14.83
N VAL A 535 -12.12 -4.83 14.45
CA VAL A 535 -11.71 -5.07 13.06
C VAL A 535 -12.97 -5.04 12.18
N ASN A 536 -12.86 -4.44 11.00
CA ASN A 536 -13.89 -4.54 9.97
C ASN A 536 -13.60 -5.75 9.09
N GLY A 537 -14.31 -6.86 9.30
CA GLY A 537 -14.11 -8.11 8.59
C GLY A 537 -14.39 -8.00 7.09
N ASP A 538 -15.31 -7.13 6.66
CA ASP A 538 -15.56 -6.88 5.23
C ASP A 538 -14.40 -6.09 4.58
N LEU A 539 -13.81 -5.13 5.29
CA LEU A 539 -12.65 -4.37 4.80
C LEU A 539 -11.42 -5.26 4.69
N THR A 540 -11.24 -6.14 5.67
CA THR A 540 -10.04 -6.97 5.80
C THR A 540 -10.13 -8.33 5.11
N LEU A 541 -11.25 -8.62 4.44
CA LEU A 541 -11.58 -9.94 3.94
C LEU A 541 -10.50 -10.54 3.02
N GLY A 542 -10.03 -9.79 2.02
CA GLY A 542 -9.04 -10.31 1.07
C GLY A 542 -7.74 -10.71 1.76
N GLU A 543 -7.23 -9.85 2.64
CA GLU A 543 -6.04 -10.10 3.45
C GLU A 543 -6.22 -11.30 4.38
N ASN A 544 -7.39 -11.41 5.02
CA ASN A 544 -7.69 -12.52 5.92
C ASN A 544 -7.79 -13.86 5.16
N ILE A 545 -8.32 -13.86 3.93
CA ILE A 545 -8.32 -15.03 3.04
C ILE A 545 -6.88 -15.38 2.67
N ALA A 546 -6.10 -14.38 2.25
CA ALA A 546 -4.74 -14.56 1.80
C ALA A 546 -3.82 -15.10 2.90
N ASP A 547 -3.95 -14.62 4.15
CA ASP A 547 -3.25 -15.19 5.31
C ASP A 547 -3.64 -16.64 5.58
N ASN A 548 -4.95 -16.91 5.59
CA ASN A 548 -5.50 -18.20 5.95
C ASN A 548 -5.08 -19.29 4.98
N SER A 549 -5.31 -19.02 3.70
CA SER A 549 -4.94 -19.90 2.61
C SER A 549 -3.44 -19.94 2.42
N GLY A 550 -2.76 -18.79 2.49
CA GLY A 550 -1.32 -18.70 2.33
C GLY A 550 -0.55 -19.55 3.34
N LEU A 551 -0.93 -19.50 4.62
CA LEU A 551 -0.31 -20.34 5.66
C LEU A 551 -0.61 -21.83 5.45
N ALA A 552 -1.82 -22.18 5.01
CA ALA A 552 -2.20 -23.56 4.73
C ALA A 552 -1.40 -24.14 3.54
N ILE A 553 -1.21 -23.35 2.49
CA ILE A 553 -0.41 -23.74 1.32
C ILE A 553 1.07 -23.79 1.66
N ALA A 554 1.60 -22.86 2.45
CA ALA A 554 2.98 -22.90 2.94
C ALA A 554 3.27 -24.15 3.78
N TYR A 555 2.32 -24.57 4.62
CA TYR A 555 2.43 -25.81 5.40
C TYR A 555 2.50 -27.05 4.48
N LYS A 556 1.68 -27.10 3.42
CA LYS A 556 1.72 -28.17 2.41
C LYS A 556 3.02 -28.13 1.61
N ALA A 557 3.51 -26.95 1.25
CA ALA A 557 4.76 -26.80 0.51
C ALA A 557 5.99 -27.20 1.34
N TYR A 558 5.98 -26.93 2.65
CA TYR A 558 7.00 -27.44 3.56
C TYR A 558 6.99 -28.98 3.59
N LYS A 559 5.81 -29.63 3.56
CA LYS A 559 5.73 -31.09 3.43
C LYS A 559 6.35 -31.58 2.12
N ILE A 560 6.11 -30.88 1.01
CA ILE A 560 6.72 -31.20 -0.29
C ILE A 560 8.25 -31.10 -0.22
N SER A 561 8.78 -30.04 0.41
CA SER A 561 10.23 -29.83 0.50
C SER A 561 10.97 -30.90 1.32
N LEU A 562 10.27 -31.63 2.18
CA LEU A 562 10.85 -32.73 2.95
C LEU A 562 11.07 -33.99 2.11
N GLU A 563 10.46 -34.11 0.93
CA GLU A 563 10.61 -35.27 0.04
C GLU A 563 10.36 -36.61 0.75
N GLY A 564 9.40 -36.64 1.69
CA GLY A 564 9.06 -37.81 2.49
C GLY A 564 9.99 -38.10 3.67
N LYS A 565 11.01 -37.27 3.92
CA LYS A 565 11.91 -37.38 5.09
C LYS A 565 11.27 -36.76 6.32
N GLU A 566 11.63 -37.27 7.50
CA GLU A 566 11.26 -36.61 8.75
C GLU A 566 12.06 -35.33 8.95
N ALA A 567 11.38 -34.26 9.36
CA ALA A 567 12.05 -33.01 9.71
C ALA A 567 12.82 -33.18 11.03
N PRO A 568 14.05 -32.63 11.15
CA PRO A 568 14.80 -32.71 12.39
C PRO A 568 14.07 -31.98 13.53
N VAL A 569 14.27 -32.48 14.76
CA VAL A 569 13.90 -31.75 15.98
C VAL A 569 15.04 -30.80 16.33
N ILE A 570 14.76 -29.51 16.42
CA ILE A 570 15.75 -28.48 16.79
C ILE A 570 15.20 -27.67 17.96
N ASP A 571 16.03 -27.45 18.97
CA ASP A 571 15.68 -26.75 20.22
C ASP A 571 14.44 -27.32 20.93
N GLY A 572 14.19 -28.62 20.77
CA GLY A 572 13.04 -29.32 21.35
C GLY A 572 11.73 -29.15 20.57
N PHE A 573 11.75 -28.53 19.39
CA PHE A 573 10.58 -28.34 18.54
C PHE A 573 10.66 -29.18 17.26
N SER A 574 9.53 -29.80 16.88
CA SER A 574 9.40 -30.48 15.59
C SER A 574 9.47 -29.48 14.42
N GLY A 575 9.69 -29.97 13.20
CA GLY A 575 9.64 -29.13 12.00
C GLY A 575 8.35 -28.31 11.89
N PHE A 576 7.19 -28.93 12.10
CA PHE A 576 5.90 -28.22 12.02
C PHE A 576 5.66 -27.23 13.15
N GLN A 577 6.18 -27.50 14.35
CA GLN A 577 6.15 -26.49 15.42
C GLN A 577 7.01 -25.29 15.04
N ARG A 578 8.23 -25.51 14.50
CA ARG A 578 9.13 -24.44 14.04
C ARG A 578 8.55 -23.65 12.87
N PHE A 579 7.80 -24.29 11.98
CA PHE A 579 7.03 -23.62 10.93
C PHE A 579 6.05 -22.60 11.51
N TYR A 580 5.19 -23.00 12.44
CA TYR A 580 4.26 -22.05 13.07
C TYR A 580 5.01 -20.99 13.87
N LEU A 581 6.06 -21.34 14.62
CA LEU A 581 6.87 -20.35 15.33
C LEU A 581 7.50 -19.31 14.39
N GLY A 582 7.93 -19.70 13.18
CA GLY A 582 8.40 -18.78 12.14
C GLY A 582 7.29 -17.81 11.69
N PHE A 583 6.09 -18.34 11.43
CA PHE A 583 4.92 -17.52 11.11
C PHE A 583 4.56 -16.53 12.24
N GLY A 584 4.60 -16.98 13.49
CA GLY A 584 4.33 -16.10 14.63
C GLY A 584 5.33 -14.94 14.74
N GLN A 585 6.61 -15.18 14.42
CA GLN A 585 7.67 -14.18 14.54
C GLN A 585 7.55 -13.03 13.55
N ILE A 586 7.13 -13.30 12.30
CA ILE A 586 6.98 -12.25 11.29
C ILE A 586 5.86 -11.25 11.62
N TRP A 587 4.94 -11.62 12.52
CA TRP A 587 3.88 -10.74 13.03
C TRP A 587 4.25 -10.02 14.31
N SER A 588 5.49 -10.13 14.81
CA SER A 588 5.96 -9.33 15.95
C SER A 588 5.78 -7.86 15.62
N ASP A 589 4.79 -7.23 16.25
CA ASP A 589 4.41 -5.87 15.95
C ASP A 589 3.77 -5.19 17.18
N LYS A 590 4.11 -3.92 17.34
CA LYS A 590 3.65 -3.07 18.44
C LYS A 590 3.34 -1.69 17.90
N GLU A 591 2.10 -1.27 18.04
CA GLU A 591 1.59 -0.03 17.49
C GLU A 591 1.14 0.94 18.59
N ARG A 592 1.16 2.24 18.28
CA ARG A 592 0.52 3.27 19.10
C ARG A 592 -0.98 3.29 18.85
N ASP A 593 -1.79 3.55 19.88
CA ASP A 593 -3.25 3.54 19.79
C ASP A 593 -3.82 4.46 18.68
N ASP A 594 -3.21 5.62 18.45
CA ASP A 594 -3.66 6.55 17.39
C ASP A 594 -3.42 5.95 15.99
N ALA A 595 -2.26 5.31 15.79
CA ALA A 595 -1.95 4.59 14.56
C ALA A 595 -2.85 3.35 14.39
N MET A 596 -3.08 2.57 15.44
CA MET A 596 -4.02 1.44 15.44
C MET A 596 -5.43 1.89 15.02
N LEU A 597 -5.93 3.01 15.58
CA LEU A 597 -7.23 3.55 15.18
C LEU A 597 -7.25 3.98 13.72
N LEU A 598 -6.19 4.62 13.24
CA LEU A 598 -6.03 4.99 11.85
C LEU A 598 -6.15 3.76 10.95
N LEU A 599 -5.33 2.72 11.19
CA LEU A 599 -5.29 1.49 10.41
C LEU A 599 -6.64 0.76 10.42
N LEU A 600 -7.31 0.64 11.58
CA LEU A 600 -8.66 0.06 11.67
C LEU A 600 -9.72 0.78 10.82
N LYS A 601 -9.47 2.01 10.37
CA LYS A 601 -10.36 2.77 9.47
C LYS A 601 -9.91 2.76 8.02
N THR A 602 -8.64 2.52 7.72
CA THR A 602 -8.07 2.76 6.39
C THR A 602 -7.39 1.56 5.76
N ASP A 603 -6.83 0.67 6.56
CA ASP A 603 -6.00 -0.44 6.12
C ASP A 603 -6.85 -1.69 5.85
N PRO A 604 -6.72 -2.33 4.67
CA PRO A 604 -7.30 -3.66 4.45
C PRO A 604 -6.65 -4.76 5.27
N HIS A 605 -5.51 -4.56 5.93
CA HIS A 605 -4.92 -5.60 6.78
C HIS A 605 -5.50 -5.55 8.20
N ALA A 606 -5.76 -6.72 8.78
CA ALA A 606 -5.99 -6.82 10.21
C ALA A 606 -4.68 -6.55 10.98
N PRO A 607 -4.71 -6.08 12.25
CA PRO A 607 -3.48 -5.88 13.03
C PRO A 607 -2.68 -7.16 13.24
N GLY A 608 -1.36 -7.07 13.40
CA GLY A 608 -0.45 -8.22 13.43
C GLY A 608 -0.83 -9.32 14.44
N ALA A 609 -1.25 -8.94 15.66
CA ALA A 609 -1.72 -9.89 16.66
C ALA A 609 -2.97 -10.68 16.23
N VAL A 610 -3.87 -10.02 15.46
CA VAL A 610 -5.06 -10.63 14.89
C VAL A 610 -4.69 -11.54 13.73
N ARG A 611 -3.80 -11.11 12.83
CA ARG A 611 -3.29 -11.95 11.72
C ARG A 611 -2.63 -13.22 12.24
N ALA A 612 -1.79 -13.12 13.27
CA ALA A 612 -1.14 -14.29 13.89
C ALA A 612 -2.17 -15.25 14.50
N ASN A 613 -3.01 -14.77 15.43
CA ASN A 613 -3.94 -15.62 16.17
C ASN A 613 -5.11 -16.11 15.30
N GLY A 614 -5.75 -15.20 14.56
CA GLY A 614 -6.93 -15.50 13.74
C GLY A 614 -6.63 -16.53 12.64
N THR A 615 -5.43 -16.45 12.05
CA THR A 615 -5.00 -17.40 11.03
C THR A 615 -4.79 -18.80 11.60
N VAL A 616 -3.98 -18.97 12.66
CA VAL A 616 -3.65 -20.31 13.18
C VAL A 616 -4.86 -21.05 13.79
N LYS A 617 -5.89 -20.32 14.28
CA LYS A 617 -7.14 -20.93 14.77
C LYS A 617 -7.86 -21.78 13.73
N ASN A 618 -7.66 -21.47 12.45
CA ASN A 618 -8.28 -22.16 11.33
C ASN A 618 -7.43 -23.29 10.75
N GLN A 619 -6.20 -23.51 11.25
CA GLN A 619 -5.24 -24.46 10.67
C GLN A 619 -5.26 -25.81 11.41
N PRO A 620 -5.75 -26.92 10.81
CA PRO A 620 -5.73 -28.23 11.48
C PRO A 620 -4.32 -28.66 11.94
N GLY A 621 -3.29 -28.35 11.16
CA GLY A 621 -1.89 -28.64 11.51
C GLY A 621 -1.40 -27.95 12.79
N PHE A 622 -2.00 -26.81 13.17
CA PHE A 622 -1.67 -26.12 14.43
C PHE A 622 -2.18 -26.91 15.64
N TYR A 623 -3.38 -27.49 15.54
CA TYR A 623 -3.96 -28.35 16.57
C TYR A 623 -3.11 -29.61 16.77
N GLU A 624 -2.65 -30.23 15.68
CA GLU A 624 -1.76 -31.39 15.72
C GLU A 624 -0.39 -31.04 16.31
N ALA A 625 0.22 -29.93 15.88
CA ALA A 625 1.55 -29.52 16.30
C ALA A 625 1.65 -29.16 17.79
N PHE A 626 0.58 -28.61 18.37
CA PHE A 626 0.59 -28.11 19.75
C PHE A 626 -0.45 -28.74 20.67
N GLY A 627 -1.21 -29.74 20.22
CA GLY A 627 -2.19 -30.45 21.04
C GLY A 627 -3.33 -29.56 21.54
N VAL A 628 -3.82 -28.63 20.71
CA VAL A 628 -4.94 -27.72 21.06
C VAL A 628 -6.24 -28.53 21.17
N LYS A 629 -6.99 -28.33 22.25
CA LYS A 629 -8.19 -29.12 22.61
C LYS A 629 -9.36 -28.26 23.09
N PRO A 630 -10.60 -28.79 23.17
CA PRO A 630 -11.73 -28.06 23.73
C PRO A 630 -11.40 -27.48 25.11
N GLY A 631 -11.72 -26.20 25.32
CA GLY A 631 -11.42 -25.44 26.54
C GLY A 631 -10.19 -24.53 26.43
N ASP A 632 -9.31 -24.75 25.46
CA ASP A 632 -8.22 -23.81 25.16
C ASP A 632 -8.74 -22.57 24.42
N ALA A 633 -8.18 -21.39 24.66
CA ALA A 633 -8.69 -20.14 24.05
C ALA A 633 -8.41 -20.03 22.53
N MET A 634 -7.45 -20.79 22.00
CA MET A 634 -7.20 -20.93 20.57
C MET A 634 -8.04 -22.02 19.89
N TYR A 635 -8.91 -22.71 20.63
CA TYR A 635 -9.74 -23.77 20.06
C TYR A 635 -10.96 -23.23 19.31
N LEU A 636 -11.11 -23.66 18.06
CA LEU A 636 -12.36 -23.69 17.31
C LEU A 636 -12.77 -25.14 17.05
N LYS A 637 -14.07 -25.42 17.10
CA LYS A 637 -14.60 -26.72 16.67
C LYS A 637 -14.24 -26.95 15.20
N PRO A 638 -13.98 -28.20 14.76
CA PRO A 638 -13.61 -28.48 13.37
C PRO A 638 -14.54 -27.83 12.33
N GLU A 639 -15.85 -27.84 12.57
CA GLU A 639 -16.88 -27.26 11.71
C GLU A 639 -16.92 -25.72 11.70
N ASP A 640 -16.35 -25.06 12.71
CA ASP A 640 -16.26 -23.60 12.82
C ASP A 640 -14.96 -23.04 12.22
N ARG A 641 -14.01 -23.92 11.83
CA ARG A 641 -12.76 -23.51 11.19
C ARG A 641 -13.02 -23.16 9.74
N VAL A 642 -12.60 -21.97 9.34
CA VAL A 642 -12.75 -21.51 7.97
C VAL A 642 -11.54 -21.99 7.16
N ILE A 643 -11.77 -22.95 6.26
CA ILE A 643 -10.78 -23.46 5.30
C ILE A 643 -11.30 -23.19 3.89
N ILE A 644 -10.50 -22.49 3.08
CA ILE A 644 -10.87 -22.04 1.74
C ILE A 644 -10.06 -22.79 0.66
N TRP A 645 -8.75 -22.50 0.53
CA TRP A 645 -7.91 -22.95 -0.59
C TRP A 645 -6.98 -24.11 -0.28
#